data_AF-A0A6A2WVW6-F1
#
_entry.id   AF-A0A6A2WVW6-F1
#
_cell.length_a   1.000
_cell.length_b   1.000
_cell.length_c   1.000
_cell.angle_alpha   90.00
_cell.angle_beta   90.00
_cell.angle_gamma   90.00
#
_symmetry.space_group_name_H-M   'P 1'
#
loop_
_entity.id
_entity.type
_entity.pdbx_description
1 polymer ?
#
loop_
_entity_poly.entity_id
_entity_poly.type
_entity_poly.pdbx_seq_one_letter_code
_entity_poly.pdbx_strand_id
1 'polypeptide(L)'
;MEFELEEKALKERIQDLEFSVKQREDEVKSMEKLVKDKLDEVGLKEKDLERCLREYESKEEQFGSKEKSFKKQFMEFELEEKASKERLRDLEFSVKQREDEVKSVEKLAEDKLEEVGLKEKCLLEYELKEEQFRLREKSFDKRFTEYELEEKASKERLQGLEFSLIQCEDKVKWVEKLLKDKLEEVGLKEKDLEKCLRECELKEEQFELKEKIFEKRFMEFELEEKTSKERLRDLEFSVTQWQNEVKSMEELVKDKLEEVGLKEKDLEKSLREYELKEEQFGLKEKSFEKRFMEFELKEKASKERLRDLEFSLKQREDEVKSKEKDLEKCLREYELKEEKFGMKDMSFEKSFKEFEFKEKAVKEQRRDLEINVKQYEHERKSLEAKERLVQKQLEEIKRKEEELVQRHLESKEKEPVEWSKELEKKRGVKAQAADILSVDHSSRAHLRFCENSDGKNLQMFLNEHWKDHGSIVTEVVMSLQRSADPAKLVLEAMEGFYPLHLCKGDREFEGKVARRSCILLLEHLMELSPKIEPHIREKAMILSFDWETKMKVESGHELEVLGFLWLLASFRLAHTFDANKLLDALVFVARHIHNTEIFKALGLEDKIHCKFLKKLARSEQHMQIIRYIYALGLAEEESHKHPREFIAAERAPKRLKGSKQGADDDDEVGS
;
A
#
# COMPACT_ATOMS: atom_id res chain seq x y z
N MET A 1 78.27 -38.19 -215.10
CA MET A 1 79.18 -38.38 -213.96
C MET A 1 78.87 -37.43 -212.79
N GLU A 2 78.13 -36.32 -212.95
CA GLU A 2 77.69 -35.47 -211.82
C GLU A 2 76.36 -35.90 -211.15
N PHE A 3 75.45 -36.56 -211.88
CA PHE A 3 74.10 -36.88 -211.36
C PHE A 3 74.07 -38.00 -210.29
N GLU A 4 75.02 -38.93 -210.33
CA GLU A 4 75.05 -40.07 -209.38
C GLU A 4 75.55 -39.68 -207.99
N LEU A 5 76.26 -38.54 -207.85
CA LEU A 5 76.76 -38.06 -206.56
C LEU A 5 75.69 -37.34 -205.73
N GLU A 6 74.77 -36.60 -206.38
CA GLU A 6 73.67 -35.92 -205.68
C GLU A 6 72.61 -36.89 -205.14
N GLU A 7 72.30 -37.96 -205.88
CA GLU A 7 71.31 -38.96 -205.45
C GLU A 7 71.75 -39.68 -204.17
N LYS A 8 73.06 -39.95 -204.05
CA LYS A 8 73.63 -40.62 -202.88
C LYS A 8 73.57 -39.72 -201.63
N ALA A 9 73.88 -38.44 -201.78
CA ALA A 9 73.80 -37.46 -200.69
C ALA A 9 72.36 -37.24 -200.20
N LEU A 10 71.37 -37.27 -201.11
CA LEU A 10 69.96 -37.19 -200.75
C LEU A 10 69.47 -38.42 -199.98
N LYS A 11 69.91 -39.63 -200.37
CA LYS A 11 69.55 -40.87 -199.66
C LYS A 11 70.09 -40.92 -198.22
N GLU A 12 71.34 -40.50 -197.99
CA GLU A 12 71.88 -40.39 -196.63
C GLU A 12 71.09 -39.38 -195.78
N ARG A 13 70.73 -38.24 -196.36
CA ARG A 13 69.97 -37.20 -195.64
C ARG A 13 68.54 -37.62 -195.30
N ILE A 14 67.90 -38.44 -196.13
CA ILE A 14 66.60 -39.06 -195.83
C ILE A 14 66.74 -40.05 -194.66
N GLN A 15 67.76 -40.90 -194.66
CA GLN A 15 68.01 -41.82 -193.55
C GLN A 15 68.27 -41.10 -192.22
N ASP A 16 69.04 -40.02 -192.23
CA ASP A 16 69.28 -39.20 -191.03
C ASP A 16 67.98 -38.55 -190.53
N LEU A 17 67.13 -38.07 -191.44
CA LEU A 17 65.82 -37.51 -191.10
C LEU A 17 64.87 -38.57 -190.55
N GLU A 18 64.82 -39.76 -191.15
CA GLU A 18 64.02 -40.89 -190.65
C GLU A 18 64.46 -41.31 -189.25
N PHE A 19 65.77 -41.36 -189.00
CA PHE A 19 66.31 -41.63 -187.67
C PHE A 19 65.92 -40.54 -186.66
N SER A 20 66.03 -39.26 -187.04
CA SER A 20 65.67 -38.12 -186.18
C SER A 20 64.17 -38.05 -185.90
N VAL A 21 63.31 -38.39 -186.87
CA VAL A 21 61.86 -38.49 -186.69
C VAL A 21 61.51 -39.61 -185.71
N LYS A 22 62.12 -40.79 -185.88
CA LYS A 22 61.89 -41.91 -184.97
C LYS A 22 62.33 -41.60 -183.54
N GLN A 23 63.48 -40.93 -183.39
CA GLN A 23 63.95 -40.45 -182.09
C GLN A 23 62.93 -39.51 -181.44
N ARG A 24 62.37 -38.56 -182.21
CA ARG A 24 61.31 -37.66 -181.72
C ARG A 24 60.00 -38.38 -181.42
N GLU A 25 59.60 -39.38 -182.20
CA GLU A 25 58.43 -40.20 -181.90
C GLU A 25 58.57 -40.93 -180.57
N ASP A 26 59.76 -41.47 -180.28
CA ASP A 26 60.04 -42.14 -179.02
C ASP A 26 60.10 -41.15 -177.85
N GLU A 27 60.61 -39.93 -178.06
CA GLU A 27 60.53 -38.83 -177.09
C GLU A 27 59.08 -38.42 -176.81
N VAL A 28 58.24 -38.29 -177.85
CA VAL A 28 56.81 -37.98 -177.70
C VAL A 28 56.09 -39.07 -176.93
N LYS A 29 56.30 -40.34 -177.27
CA LYS A 29 55.73 -41.48 -176.51
C LYS A 29 56.20 -41.48 -175.06
N SER A 30 57.46 -41.13 -174.81
CA SER A 30 57.99 -40.98 -173.46
C SER A 30 57.28 -39.85 -172.69
N MET A 31 57.09 -38.69 -173.33
CA MET A 31 56.35 -37.56 -172.75
C MET A 31 54.87 -37.89 -172.54
N GLU A 32 54.20 -38.55 -173.47
CA GLU A 32 52.80 -38.99 -173.34
C GLU A 32 52.63 -39.94 -172.14
N LYS A 33 53.57 -40.88 -171.97
CA LYS A 33 53.60 -41.76 -170.81
C LYS A 33 53.78 -40.96 -169.52
N LEU A 34 54.72 -40.01 -169.49
CA LEU A 34 54.96 -39.16 -168.32
C LEU A 34 53.73 -38.30 -167.97
N VAL A 35 53.05 -37.73 -168.97
CA VAL A 35 51.83 -36.94 -168.79
C VAL A 35 50.71 -37.81 -168.24
N LYS A 36 50.56 -39.04 -168.74
CA LYS A 36 49.59 -40.00 -168.23
C LYS A 36 49.86 -40.37 -166.77
N ASP A 37 51.10 -40.69 -166.43
CA ASP A 37 51.51 -41.00 -165.06
C ASP A 37 51.25 -39.81 -164.12
N LYS A 38 51.46 -38.57 -164.59
CA LYS A 38 51.16 -37.35 -163.82
C LYS A 38 49.66 -37.09 -163.68
N LEU A 39 48.86 -37.38 -164.69
CA LEU A 39 47.40 -37.30 -164.62
C LEU A 39 46.84 -38.31 -163.60
N ASP A 40 47.36 -39.54 -163.59
CA ASP A 40 47.00 -40.56 -162.61
C ASP A 40 47.43 -40.14 -161.19
N GLU A 41 48.62 -39.53 -161.02
CA GLU A 41 49.08 -38.96 -159.74
C GLU A 41 48.15 -37.83 -159.24
N VAL A 42 47.72 -36.93 -160.13
CA VAL A 42 46.77 -35.86 -159.81
C VAL A 42 45.41 -36.43 -159.42
N GLY A 43 44.91 -37.41 -160.16
CA GLY A 43 43.64 -38.08 -159.84
C GLY A 43 43.67 -38.81 -158.50
N LEU A 44 44.82 -39.37 -158.10
CA LEU A 44 45.00 -39.93 -156.76
C LEU A 44 45.01 -38.85 -155.67
N LYS A 45 45.71 -37.73 -155.89
CA LYS A 45 45.73 -36.60 -154.95
C LYS A 45 44.35 -35.96 -154.79
N GLU A 46 43.57 -35.84 -155.87
CA GLU A 46 42.21 -35.32 -155.83
C GLU A 46 41.31 -36.20 -154.95
N LYS A 47 41.35 -37.53 -155.13
CA LYS A 47 40.63 -38.47 -154.26
C LYS A 47 41.07 -38.41 -152.80
N ASP A 48 42.37 -38.25 -152.56
CA ASP A 48 42.91 -38.09 -151.22
C ASP A 48 42.41 -36.80 -150.55
N LEU A 49 42.32 -35.70 -151.31
CA LEU A 49 41.83 -34.40 -150.84
C LEU A 49 40.32 -34.42 -150.57
N GLU A 50 39.54 -35.06 -151.44
CA GLU A 50 38.11 -35.30 -151.19
C GLU A 50 37.87 -36.13 -149.92
N ARG A 51 38.70 -37.15 -149.67
CA ARG A 51 38.65 -37.91 -148.41
C ARG A 51 38.97 -37.00 -147.22
N CYS A 52 40.03 -36.19 -147.30
CA CYS A 52 40.37 -35.24 -146.23
C CYS A 52 39.26 -34.20 -145.99
N LEU A 53 38.58 -33.73 -147.02
CA LEU A 53 37.42 -32.82 -146.89
C LEU A 53 36.26 -33.51 -146.17
N ARG A 54 35.89 -34.73 -146.57
CA ARG A 54 34.84 -35.51 -145.88
C ARG A 54 35.19 -35.77 -144.41
N GLU A 55 36.46 -36.06 -144.11
CA GLU A 55 36.92 -36.22 -142.73
C GLU A 55 36.85 -34.90 -141.93
N TYR A 56 37.17 -33.77 -142.56
CA TYR A 56 37.06 -32.46 -141.94
C TYR A 56 35.59 -32.10 -141.65
N GLU A 57 34.70 -32.24 -142.63
CA GLU A 57 33.26 -32.01 -142.48
C GLU A 57 32.67 -32.90 -141.38
N SER A 58 33.02 -34.18 -141.34
CA SER A 58 32.58 -35.09 -140.27
C SER A 58 33.10 -34.66 -138.88
N LYS A 59 34.35 -34.20 -138.78
CA LYS A 59 34.90 -33.68 -137.52
C LYS A 59 34.20 -32.38 -137.11
N GLU A 60 33.94 -31.48 -138.05
CA GLU A 60 33.22 -30.22 -137.79
C GLU A 60 31.80 -30.49 -137.28
N GLU A 61 31.08 -31.46 -137.85
CA GLU A 61 29.79 -31.91 -137.34
C GLU A 61 29.88 -32.53 -135.94
N GLN A 62 30.92 -33.34 -135.67
CA GLN A 62 31.16 -33.89 -134.33
C GLN A 62 31.49 -32.80 -133.31
N PHE A 63 32.28 -31.80 -133.68
CA PHE A 63 32.57 -30.64 -132.83
C PHE A 63 31.31 -29.83 -132.56
N GLY A 64 30.51 -29.53 -133.60
CA GLY A 64 29.24 -28.83 -133.44
C GLY A 64 28.24 -29.60 -132.56
N SER A 65 28.22 -30.93 -132.65
CA SER A 65 27.39 -31.79 -131.79
C SER A 65 27.87 -31.78 -130.34
N LYS A 66 29.19 -31.86 -130.10
CA LYS A 66 29.79 -31.75 -128.77
C LYS A 66 29.57 -30.38 -128.15
N GLU A 67 29.73 -29.30 -128.92
CA GLU A 67 29.47 -27.94 -128.46
C GLU A 67 28.00 -27.75 -128.05
N LYS A 68 27.05 -28.27 -128.84
CA LYS A 68 25.62 -28.29 -128.48
C LYS A 68 25.38 -29.10 -127.20
N SER A 69 26.03 -30.25 -127.03
CA SER A 69 25.94 -31.06 -125.81
C SER A 69 26.48 -30.33 -124.59
N PHE A 70 27.65 -29.68 -124.68
CA PHE A 70 28.24 -28.89 -123.60
C PHE A 70 27.36 -27.69 -123.23
N LYS A 71 26.83 -26.96 -124.22
CA LYS A 71 25.88 -25.86 -123.97
C LYS A 71 24.63 -26.37 -123.24
N LYS A 72 24.09 -27.52 -123.63
CA LYS A 72 22.94 -28.14 -122.95
C LYS A 72 23.26 -28.48 -121.48
N GLN A 73 24.38 -29.15 -121.22
CA GLN A 73 24.81 -29.50 -119.86
C GLN A 73 25.09 -28.26 -119.00
N PHE A 74 25.68 -27.21 -119.57
CA PHE A 74 25.92 -25.96 -118.86
C PHE A 74 24.61 -25.28 -118.46
N MET A 75 23.62 -25.23 -119.36
CA MET A 75 22.29 -24.71 -119.05
C MET A 75 21.57 -25.54 -117.98
N GLU A 76 21.67 -26.87 -118.03
CA GLU A 76 21.14 -27.76 -116.99
C GLU A 76 21.81 -27.51 -115.63
N PHE A 77 23.13 -27.34 -115.60
CA PHE A 77 23.87 -27.01 -114.39
C PHE A 77 23.47 -25.64 -113.81
N GLU A 78 23.35 -24.60 -114.64
CA GLU A 78 22.89 -23.28 -114.18
C GLU A 78 21.48 -23.30 -113.58
N LEU A 79 20.59 -24.13 -114.14
CA LEU A 79 19.26 -24.33 -113.60
C LEU A 79 19.29 -25.06 -112.25
N GLU A 80 20.10 -26.12 -112.11
CA GLU A 80 20.25 -26.85 -110.84
C GLU A 80 20.92 -25.99 -109.77
N GLU A 81 21.89 -25.13 -110.15
CA GLU A 81 22.51 -24.16 -109.25
C GLU A 81 21.49 -23.15 -108.74
N LYS A 82 20.63 -22.62 -109.62
CA LYS A 82 19.54 -21.70 -109.24
C LYS A 82 18.54 -22.40 -108.31
N ALA A 83 18.11 -23.61 -108.64
CA ALA A 83 17.21 -24.39 -107.80
C ALA A 83 17.82 -24.70 -106.42
N SER A 84 19.11 -25.01 -106.36
CA SER A 84 19.82 -25.24 -105.10
C SER A 84 19.93 -23.98 -104.24
N LYS A 85 20.19 -22.81 -104.86
CA LYS A 85 20.19 -21.51 -104.17
C LYS A 85 18.81 -21.13 -103.62
N GLU A 86 17.74 -21.51 -104.31
CA GLU A 86 16.38 -21.33 -103.82
C GLU A 86 16.09 -22.24 -102.62
N ARG A 87 16.42 -23.55 -102.71
CA ARG A 87 16.32 -24.48 -101.57
C ARG A 87 17.13 -24.02 -100.36
N LEU A 88 18.33 -23.45 -100.56
CA LEU A 88 19.13 -22.90 -99.47
C LEU A 88 18.42 -21.73 -98.78
N ARG A 89 17.79 -20.81 -99.54
CA ARG A 89 17.02 -19.70 -98.97
C ARG A 89 15.82 -20.19 -98.17
N ASP A 90 15.11 -21.20 -98.65
CA ASP A 90 13.99 -21.81 -97.92
C ASP A 90 14.45 -22.49 -96.63
N LEU A 91 15.59 -23.17 -96.66
CA LEU A 91 16.21 -23.78 -95.48
C LEU A 91 16.68 -22.72 -94.49
N GLU A 92 17.34 -21.65 -94.94
CA GLU A 92 17.75 -20.52 -94.09
C GLU A 92 16.55 -19.88 -93.40
N PHE A 93 15.45 -19.67 -94.13
CA PHE A 93 14.20 -19.18 -93.55
C PHE A 93 13.65 -20.14 -92.49
N SER A 94 13.62 -21.45 -92.79
CA SER A 94 13.15 -22.49 -91.87
C SER A 94 14.02 -22.59 -90.61
N VAL A 95 15.34 -22.45 -90.74
CA VAL A 95 16.29 -22.41 -89.61
C VAL A 95 16.01 -21.19 -88.75
N LYS A 96 15.87 -20.00 -89.35
CA LYS A 96 15.56 -18.78 -88.61
C LYS A 96 14.25 -18.88 -87.85
N GLN A 97 13.21 -19.46 -88.46
CA GLN A 97 11.94 -19.71 -87.78
C GLN A 97 12.14 -20.61 -86.55
N ARG A 98 12.91 -21.70 -86.68
CA ARG A 98 13.21 -22.58 -85.54
C ARG A 98 14.07 -21.92 -84.47
N GLU A 99 15.03 -21.08 -84.83
CA GLU A 99 15.82 -20.30 -83.86
C GLU A 99 14.91 -19.39 -83.02
N ASP A 100 13.94 -18.74 -83.64
CA ASP A 100 12.99 -17.89 -82.94
C ASP A 100 12.01 -18.71 -82.07
N GLU A 101 11.61 -19.90 -82.50
CA GLU A 101 10.86 -20.87 -81.67
C GLU A 101 11.68 -21.31 -80.45
N VAL A 102 12.96 -21.63 -80.62
CA VAL A 102 13.86 -22.02 -79.52
C VAL A 102 14.00 -20.88 -78.51
N LYS A 103 14.25 -19.65 -78.96
CA LYS A 103 14.32 -18.48 -78.06
C LYS A 103 13.03 -18.26 -77.27
N SER A 104 11.88 -18.50 -77.90
CA SER A 104 10.57 -18.42 -77.23
C SER A 104 10.43 -19.49 -76.14
N VAL A 105 10.86 -20.73 -76.42
CA VAL A 105 10.84 -21.82 -75.45
C VAL A 105 11.84 -21.61 -74.31
N GLU A 106 13.05 -21.12 -74.60
CA GLU A 106 14.05 -20.77 -73.60
C GLU A 106 13.51 -19.72 -72.63
N LYS A 107 12.90 -18.66 -73.15
CA LYS A 107 12.26 -17.63 -72.33
C LYS A 107 11.15 -18.21 -71.44
N LEU A 108 10.30 -19.07 -72.01
CA LEU A 108 9.24 -19.73 -71.23
C LEU A 108 9.82 -20.63 -70.13
N ALA A 109 10.93 -21.31 -70.38
CA ALA A 109 11.61 -22.14 -69.38
C ALA A 109 12.22 -21.29 -68.26
N GLU A 110 12.82 -20.14 -68.59
CA GLU A 110 13.31 -19.16 -67.60
C GLU A 110 12.17 -18.64 -66.71
N ASP A 111 11.06 -18.20 -67.31
CA ASP A 111 9.88 -17.72 -66.57
C ASP A 111 9.33 -18.83 -65.63
N LYS A 112 9.33 -20.09 -66.08
CA LYS A 112 8.88 -21.23 -65.26
C LYS A 112 9.83 -21.55 -64.13
N LEU A 113 11.13 -21.39 -64.34
CA LEU A 113 12.14 -21.63 -63.32
C LEU A 113 12.06 -20.56 -62.22
N GLU A 114 11.78 -19.31 -62.58
CA GLU A 114 11.50 -18.24 -61.62
C GLU A 114 10.21 -18.51 -60.82
N GLU A 115 9.14 -18.97 -61.49
CA GLU A 115 7.89 -19.37 -60.82
C GLU A 115 8.12 -20.50 -59.79
N VAL A 116 8.94 -21.50 -60.13
CA VAL A 116 9.32 -22.59 -59.20
C VAL A 116 10.13 -22.05 -58.03
N GLY A 117 11.10 -21.17 -58.27
CA GLY A 117 11.89 -20.53 -57.21
C GLY A 117 11.03 -19.74 -56.23
N LEU A 118 10.00 -19.03 -56.72
CA LEU A 118 9.02 -18.34 -55.85
C LEU A 118 8.21 -19.34 -55.01
N LYS A 119 7.77 -20.47 -55.59
CA LYS A 119 7.04 -21.52 -54.85
C LYS A 119 7.89 -22.18 -53.78
N GLU A 120 9.17 -22.46 -54.05
CA GLU A 120 10.11 -22.98 -53.05
C GLU A 120 10.29 -22.00 -51.89
N LYS A 121 10.43 -20.70 -52.19
CA LYS A 121 10.51 -19.66 -51.16
C LYS A 121 9.24 -19.60 -50.30
N CYS A 122 8.06 -19.72 -50.90
CA CYS A 122 6.80 -19.80 -50.17
C CYS A 122 6.74 -21.04 -49.27
N LEU A 123 7.18 -22.20 -49.75
CA LEU A 123 7.22 -23.44 -48.95
C LEU A 123 8.11 -23.30 -47.71
N LEU A 124 9.31 -22.73 -47.87
CA LEU A 124 10.21 -22.46 -46.74
C LEU A 124 9.58 -21.49 -45.72
N GLU A 125 8.83 -20.48 -46.17
CA GLU A 125 8.11 -19.58 -45.28
C GLU A 125 6.99 -20.31 -44.51
N TYR A 126 6.29 -21.26 -45.15
CA TYR A 126 5.29 -22.10 -44.48
C TYR A 126 5.93 -23.02 -43.44
N GLU A 127 7.03 -23.70 -43.76
CA GLU A 127 7.76 -24.56 -42.82
C GLU A 127 8.25 -23.77 -41.59
N LEU A 128 8.77 -22.56 -41.80
CA LEU A 128 9.19 -21.68 -40.72
C LEU A 128 8.00 -21.28 -39.82
N LYS A 129 6.85 -20.97 -40.42
CA LYS A 129 5.62 -20.66 -39.67
C LYS A 129 5.13 -21.87 -38.87
N GLU A 130 5.16 -23.07 -39.46
CA GLU A 130 4.77 -24.31 -38.77
C GLU A 130 5.63 -24.56 -37.54
N GLU A 131 6.95 -24.37 -37.64
CA GLU A 131 7.86 -24.53 -36.50
C GLU A 131 7.63 -23.45 -35.43
N GLN A 132 7.32 -22.21 -35.82
CA GLN A 132 6.90 -21.17 -34.88
C GLN A 132 5.60 -21.53 -34.16
N PHE A 133 4.62 -22.10 -34.86
CA PHE A 133 3.38 -22.60 -34.25
C PHE A 133 3.68 -23.73 -33.26
N ARG A 134 4.54 -24.69 -33.63
CA ARG A 134 4.94 -25.80 -32.77
C ARG A 134 5.66 -25.33 -31.49
N LEU A 135 6.52 -24.33 -31.59
CA LEU A 135 7.18 -23.72 -30.42
C LEU A 135 6.18 -22.97 -29.53
N ARG A 136 5.21 -22.28 -30.15
CA ARG A 136 4.14 -21.59 -29.42
C ARG A 136 3.24 -22.58 -28.66
N GLU A 137 2.88 -23.70 -29.28
CA GLU A 137 2.10 -24.78 -28.65
C GLU A 137 2.82 -25.34 -27.42
N LYS A 138 4.12 -25.69 -27.54
CA LYS A 138 4.94 -26.11 -26.40
C LYS A 138 5.00 -25.06 -25.29
N SER A 139 5.03 -23.78 -25.63
CA SER A 139 5.00 -22.69 -24.64
C SER A 139 3.66 -22.55 -23.93
N PHE A 140 2.55 -22.90 -24.60
CA PHE A 140 1.22 -22.93 -24.02
C PHE A 140 1.08 -24.13 -23.09
N ASP A 141 1.51 -25.32 -23.51
CA ASP A 141 1.50 -26.52 -22.66
C ASP A 141 2.29 -26.30 -21.37
N LYS A 142 3.49 -25.71 -21.48
CA LYS A 142 4.30 -25.38 -20.30
C LYS A 142 3.55 -24.44 -19.35
N ARG A 143 2.98 -23.35 -19.87
CA ARG A 143 2.15 -22.42 -19.06
C ARG A 143 0.95 -23.12 -18.45
N PHE A 144 0.28 -23.99 -19.19
CA PHE A 144 -0.86 -24.75 -18.69
C PHE A 144 -0.48 -25.61 -17.49
N THR A 145 0.65 -26.33 -17.57
CA THR A 145 1.15 -27.12 -16.44
C THR A 145 1.56 -26.26 -15.24
N GLU A 146 2.12 -25.07 -15.46
CA GLU A 146 2.45 -24.11 -14.40
C GLU A 146 1.17 -23.61 -13.71
N TYR A 147 0.12 -23.32 -14.47
CA TYR A 147 -1.19 -22.94 -13.92
C TYR A 147 -1.83 -24.07 -13.10
N GLU A 148 -1.80 -25.32 -13.56
CA GLU A 148 -2.34 -26.46 -12.79
C GLU A 148 -1.61 -26.64 -11.45
N LEU A 149 -0.29 -26.41 -11.40
CA LEU A 149 0.48 -26.47 -10.16
C LEU A 149 0.15 -25.30 -9.22
N GLU A 150 0.01 -24.08 -9.74
CA GLU A 150 -0.38 -22.91 -8.96
C GLU A 150 -1.80 -23.06 -8.38
N GLU A 151 -2.72 -23.65 -9.14
CA GLU A 151 -4.08 -23.94 -8.68
C GLU A 151 -4.07 -24.97 -7.53
N LYS A 152 -3.29 -26.04 -7.64
CA LYS A 152 -3.10 -27.03 -6.56
C LYS A 152 -2.51 -26.38 -5.31
N ALA A 153 -1.44 -25.60 -5.45
CA ALA A 153 -0.80 -24.90 -4.33
C ALA A 153 -1.74 -23.89 -3.67
N SER A 154 -2.64 -23.26 -4.44
CA SER A 154 -3.65 -22.34 -3.91
C SER A 154 -4.76 -23.07 -3.16
N LYS A 155 -5.20 -24.24 -3.64
CA LYS A 155 -6.15 -25.11 -2.95
C LYS A 155 -5.61 -25.60 -1.60
N GLU A 156 -4.34 -26.02 -1.56
CA GLU A 156 -3.67 -26.41 -0.32
C GLU A 156 -3.55 -25.24 0.68
N ARG A 157 -3.22 -24.03 0.19
CA ARG A 157 -3.21 -22.80 1.01
C ARG A 157 -4.59 -22.49 1.60
N LEU A 158 -5.66 -22.64 0.81
CA LEU A 158 -7.03 -22.44 1.29
C LEU A 158 -7.42 -23.44 2.38
N GLN A 159 -7.08 -24.72 2.22
CA GLN A 159 -7.30 -25.74 3.26
C GLN A 159 -6.56 -25.41 4.57
N GLY A 160 -5.32 -24.93 4.49
CA GLY A 160 -4.56 -24.48 5.66
C GLY A 160 -5.18 -23.27 6.37
N LEU A 161 -5.71 -22.31 5.60
CA LEU A 161 -6.44 -21.16 6.14
C LEU A 161 -7.76 -21.57 6.79
N GLU A 162 -8.52 -22.49 6.17
CA GLU A 162 -9.77 -23.02 6.70
C GLU A 162 -9.56 -23.70 8.05
N PHE A 163 -8.53 -24.54 8.17
CA PHE A 163 -8.16 -25.15 9.44
C PHE A 163 -7.79 -24.11 10.51
N SER A 164 -7.05 -23.07 10.13
CA SER A 164 -6.68 -21.98 11.04
C SER A 164 -7.90 -21.18 11.50
N LEU A 165 -8.89 -20.98 10.62
CA LEU A 165 -10.14 -20.29 10.94
C LEU A 165 -10.94 -21.09 11.97
N ILE A 166 -11.08 -22.41 11.79
CA ILE A 166 -11.74 -23.31 12.75
C ILE A 166 -11.07 -23.22 14.13
N GLN A 167 -9.73 -23.22 14.19
CA GLN A 167 -9.02 -23.03 15.45
C GLN A 167 -9.29 -21.66 16.10
N CYS A 168 -9.40 -20.61 15.29
CA CYS A 168 -9.75 -19.28 15.78
C CYS A 168 -11.18 -19.25 16.34
N GLU A 169 -12.15 -19.88 15.67
CA GLU A 169 -13.52 -19.99 16.15
C GLU A 169 -13.60 -20.71 17.50
N ASP A 170 -12.89 -21.82 17.67
CA ASP A 170 -12.87 -22.56 18.93
C ASP A 170 -12.24 -21.75 20.07
N LYS A 171 -11.18 -20.97 19.79
CA LYS A 171 -10.61 -20.02 20.76
C LYS A 171 -11.62 -18.93 21.15
N VAL A 172 -12.37 -18.40 20.19
CA VAL A 172 -13.41 -17.39 20.46
C VAL A 172 -14.50 -17.99 21.36
N LYS A 173 -15.01 -19.18 21.04
CA LYS A 173 -16.00 -19.89 21.87
C LYS A 173 -15.50 -20.11 23.29
N TRP A 174 -14.22 -20.47 23.46
CA TRP A 174 -13.62 -20.62 24.78
C TRP A 174 -13.58 -19.30 25.56
N VAL A 175 -13.18 -18.20 24.91
CA VAL A 175 -13.16 -16.86 25.53
C VAL A 175 -14.56 -16.37 25.88
N GLU A 176 -15.56 -16.60 25.02
CA GLU A 176 -16.96 -16.25 25.29
C GLU A 176 -17.50 -16.98 26.52
N LYS A 177 -17.19 -18.28 26.64
CA LYS A 177 -17.56 -19.06 27.84
C LYS A 177 -16.90 -18.50 29.10
N LEU A 178 -15.60 -18.21 29.05
CA LEU A 178 -14.87 -17.63 30.18
C LEU A 178 -15.45 -16.27 30.61
N LEU A 179 -15.81 -15.42 29.65
CA LEU A 179 -16.45 -14.13 29.93
C LEU A 179 -17.81 -14.30 30.59
N LYS A 180 -18.61 -15.28 30.14
CA LYS A 180 -19.90 -15.58 30.74
C LYS A 180 -19.76 -16.02 32.20
N ASP A 181 -18.84 -16.95 32.47
CA ASP A 181 -18.57 -17.43 33.83
C ASP A 181 -18.10 -16.28 34.75
N LYS A 182 -17.28 -15.37 34.23
CA LYS A 182 -16.81 -14.18 34.98
C LYS A 182 -17.91 -13.17 35.24
N LEU A 183 -18.84 -12.98 34.31
CA LEU A 183 -19.99 -12.11 34.50
C LEU A 183 -20.93 -12.65 35.59
N GLU A 184 -21.16 -13.96 35.61
CA GLU A 184 -21.93 -14.63 36.67
C GLU A 184 -21.25 -14.47 38.04
N GLU A 185 -19.92 -14.60 38.13
CA GLU A 185 -19.15 -14.36 39.36
C GLU A 185 -19.29 -12.92 39.87
N VAL A 186 -19.21 -11.92 38.97
CA VAL A 186 -19.40 -10.51 39.31
C VAL A 186 -20.81 -10.26 39.82
N GLY A 187 -21.83 -10.80 39.15
CA GLY A 187 -23.23 -10.66 39.59
C GLY A 187 -23.51 -11.30 40.95
N LEU A 188 -22.78 -12.33 41.36
CA LEU A 188 -22.86 -12.88 42.72
C LEU A 188 -22.22 -11.94 43.75
N LYS A 189 -21.03 -11.40 43.46
CA LYS A 189 -20.35 -10.45 44.35
C LYS A 189 -21.14 -9.16 44.54
N GLU A 190 -21.82 -8.70 43.49
CA GLU A 190 -22.70 -7.53 43.55
C GLU A 190 -23.86 -7.76 44.52
N LYS A 191 -24.51 -8.94 44.46
CA LYS A 191 -25.57 -9.31 45.42
C LYS A 191 -25.06 -9.40 46.86
N ASP A 192 -23.85 -9.95 47.05
CA ASP A 192 -23.24 -10.02 48.38
C ASP A 192 -22.94 -8.61 48.93
N LEU A 193 -22.43 -7.70 48.10
CA LEU A 193 -22.21 -6.30 48.48
C LEU A 193 -23.52 -5.57 48.81
N GLU A 194 -24.57 -5.77 48.02
CA GLU A 194 -25.88 -5.18 48.27
C GLU A 194 -26.48 -5.68 49.60
N LYS A 195 -26.23 -6.95 49.96
CA LYS A 195 -26.59 -7.47 51.28
C LYS A 195 -25.78 -6.80 52.39
N CYS A 196 -24.46 -6.67 52.22
CA CYS A 196 -23.61 -5.99 53.21
C CYS A 196 -24.01 -4.53 53.42
N LEU A 197 -24.37 -3.81 52.35
CA LEU A 197 -24.86 -2.43 52.45
C LEU A 197 -26.14 -2.35 53.29
N ARG A 198 -27.14 -3.22 53.02
CA ARG A 198 -28.35 -3.28 53.83
C ARG A 198 -28.09 -3.61 55.31
N GLU A 199 -27.12 -4.48 55.60
CA GLU A 199 -26.72 -4.77 56.98
C GLU A 199 -26.02 -3.57 57.66
N CYS A 200 -25.28 -2.76 56.91
CA CYS A 200 -24.68 -1.52 57.40
C CYS A 200 -25.75 -0.46 57.70
N GLU A 201 -26.70 -0.24 56.79
CA GLU A 201 -27.83 0.68 56.97
C GLU A 201 -28.63 0.35 58.24
N LEU A 202 -28.98 -0.93 58.42
CA LEU A 202 -29.70 -1.38 59.63
C LEU A 202 -28.89 -1.16 60.92
N LYS A 203 -27.56 -1.28 60.87
CA LYS A 203 -26.71 -1.01 62.03
C LYS A 203 -26.64 0.48 62.33
N GLU A 204 -26.59 1.33 61.31
CA GLU A 204 -26.61 2.78 61.43
C GLU A 204 -27.91 3.25 62.10
N GLU A 205 -29.07 2.78 61.63
CA GLU A 205 -30.37 3.05 62.27
C GLU A 205 -30.40 2.62 63.75
N GLN A 206 -29.80 1.46 64.08
CA GLN A 206 -29.69 1.01 65.47
C GLN A 206 -28.79 1.90 66.32
N PHE A 207 -27.71 2.44 65.76
CA PHE A 207 -26.84 3.38 66.45
C PHE A 207 -27.55 4.70 66.71
N GLU A 208 -28.26 5.26 65.73
CA GLU A 208 -29.06 6.48 65.91
C GLU A 208 -30.11 6.32 67.02
N LEU A 209 -30.79 5.17 67.08
CA LEU A 209 -31.75 4.88 68.15
C LEU A 209 -31.08 4.82 69.51
N LYS A 210 -29.90 4.20 69.61
CA LYS A 210 -29.12 4.14 70.87
C LYS A 210 -28.65 5.51 71.31
N GLU A 211 -28.23 6.37 70.37
CA GLU A 211 -27.82 7.74 70.65
C GLU A 211 -28.98 8.56 71.21
N LYS A 212 -30.16 8.51 70.58
CA LYS A 212 -31.38 9.17 71.09
C LYS A 212 -31.78 8.70 72.48
N ILE A 213 -31.63 7.40 72.77
CA ILE A 213 -31.87 6.83 74.11
C ILE A 213 -30.85 7.37 75.12
N PHE A 214 -29.58 7.46 74.73
CA PHE A 214 -28.52 7.97 75.59
C PHE A 214 -28.71 9.45 75.91
N GLU A 215 -29.04 10.28 74.93
CA GLU A 215 -29.36 11.69 75.12
C GLU A 215 -30.53 11.88 76.09
N LYS A 216 -31.62 11.13 75.91
CA LYS A 216 -32.76 11.20 76.82
C LYS A 216 -32.35 10.88 78.26
N ARG A 217 -31.54 9.83 78.44
CA ARG A 217 -31.06 9.41 79.77
C ARG A 217 -30.09 10.42 80.38
N PHE A 218 -29.28 11.09 79.55
CA PHE A 218 -28.40 12.17 79.99
C PHE A 218 -29.21 13.36 80.51
N MET A 219 -30.27 13.76 79.80
CA MET A 219 -31.17 14.83 80.24
C MET A 219 -31.92 14.51 81.55
N GLU A 220 -32.35 13.24 81.72
CA GLU A 220 -32.95 12.77 82.97
C GLU A 220 -31.96 12.86 84.14
N PHE A 221 -30.70 12.46 83.92
CA PHE A 221 -29.65 12.55 84.92
C PHE A 221 -29.34 14.01 85.32
N GLU A 222 -29.29 14.95 84.37
CA GLU A 222 -29.10 16.37 84.68
C GLU A 222 -30.23 16.96 85.56
N LEU A 223 -31.47 16.52 85.33
CA LEU A 223 -32.62 16.90 86.17
C LEU A 223 -32.50 16.32 87.58
N GLU A 224 -32.09 15.06 87.69
CA GLU A 224 -31.88 14.40 88.99
C GLU A 224 -30.70 15.00 89.78
N GLU A 225 -29.64 15.44 89.08
CA GLU A 225 -28.55 16.19 89.69
C GLU A 225 -29.02 17.56 90.21
N LYS A 226 -29.83 18.30 89.43
CA LYS A 226 -30.39 19.60 89.84
C LYS A 226 -31.25 19.47 91.08
N THR A 227 -32.16 18.51 91.11
CA THR A 227 -33.03 18.24 92.27
C THR A 227 -32.23 17.80 93.50
N SER A 228 -31.16 17.02 93.31
CA SER A 228 -30.25 16.63 94.41
C SER A 228 -29.48 17.82 94.97
N LYS A 229 -29.03 18.75 94.12
CA LYS A 229 -28.38 20.00 94.55
C LYS A 229 -29.34 20.92 95.32
N GLU A 230 -30.61 20.96 94.96
CA GLU A 230 -31.64 21.67 95.74
C GLU A 230 -31.86 21.04 97.11
N ARG A 231 -31.97 19.71 97.19
CA ARG A 231 -32.07 19.00 98.47
C ARG A 231 -30.86 19.24 99.38
N LEU A 232 -29.65 19.32 98.82
CA LEU A 232 -28.45 19.67 99.59
C LEU A 232 -28.53 21.09 100.14
N ARG A 233 -29.03 22.07 99.36
CA ARG A 233 -29.26 23.43 99.86
C ARG A 233 -30.28 23.49 100.99
N ASP A 234 -31.36 22.73 100.89
CA ASP A 234 -32.38 22.64 101.96
C ASP A 234 -31.81 22.01 103.25
N LEU A 235 -30.97 20.99 103.11
CA LEU A 235 -30.26 20.35 104.22
C LEU A 235 -29.23 21.30 104.85
N GLU A 236 -28.45 22.02 104.06
CA GLU A 236 -27.51 23.04 104.55
C GLU A 236 -28.24 24.14 105.33
N PHE A 237 -29.35 24.65 104.79
CA PHE A 237 -30.20 25.61 105.49
C PHE A 237 -30.67 25.06 106.85
N SER A 238 -31.15 23.81 106.87
CA SER A 238 -31.55 23.15 108.11
C SER A 238 -30.40 23.06 109.12
N VAL A 239 -29.20 22.64 108.70
CA VAL A 239 -28.02 22.55 109.57
C VAL A 239 -27.64 23.91 110.18
N THR A 240 -27.71 25.00 109.40
CA THR A 240 -27.43 26.35 109.93
C THR A 240 -28.45 26.79 110.99
N GLN A 241 -29.72 26.39 110.84
CA GLN A 241 -30.75 26.64 111.84
C GLN A 241 -30.44 25.91 113.15
N TRP A 242 -30.11 24.61 113.10
CA TRP A 242 -29.72 23.83 114.28
C TRP A 242 -28.49 24.43 114.99
N GLN A 243 -27.50 24.91 114.24
CA GLN A 243 -26.33 25.57 114.82
C GLN A 243 -26.68 26.84 115.60
N ASN A 244 -27.66 27.62 115.15
CA ASN A 244 -28.10 28.81 115.86
C ASN A 244 -28.88 28.47 117.14
N GLU A 245 -29.68 27.40 117.10
CA GLU A 245 -30.37 26.88 118.30
C GLU A 245 -29.39 26.40 119.37
N VAL A 246 -28.34 25.67 118.97
CA VAL A 246 -27.27 25.23 119.89
C VAL A 246 -26.57 26.41 120.55
N LYS A 247 -26.20 27.46 119.78
CA LYS A 247 -25.58 28.68 120.34
C LYS A 247 -26.49 29.39 121.35
N SER A 248 -27.80 29.40 121.12
CA SER A 248 -28.77 29.95 122.07
C SER A 248 -28.83 29.16 123.37
N MET A 249 -28.70 27.83 123.30
CA MET A 249 -28.67 26.98 124.50
C MET A 249 -27.38 27.17 125.30
N GLU A 250 -26.24 27.38 124.64
CA GLU A 250 -24.95 27.62 125.28
C GLU A 250 -24.95 28.91 126.13
N GLU A 251 -25.49 30.01 125.62
CA GLU A 251 -25.62 31.26 126.39
C GLU A 251 -26.54 31.09 127.62
N LEU A 252 -27.64 30.33 127.47
CA LEU A 252 -28.57 30.10 128.59
C LEU A 252 -27.95 29.24 129.71
N VAL A 253 -27.03 28.32 129.36
CA VAL A 253 -26.27 27.52 130.34
C VAL A 253 -25.25 28.39 131.09
N LYS A 254 -24.65 29.37 130.41
CA LYS A 254 -23.66 30.28 130.99
C LYS A 254 -24.26 31.18 132.08
N ASP A 255 -25.44 31.75 131.83
CA ASP A 255 -26.16 32.57 132.82
C ASP A 255 -26.49 31.79 134.11
N LYS A 256 -26.86 30.51 133.98
CA LYS A 256 -27.14 29.66 135.15
C LYS A 256 -25.90 29.33 135.98
N LEU A 257 -24.72 29.30 135.38
CA LEU A 257 -23.47 29.03 136.08
C LEU A 257 -23.08 30.21 137.00
N GLU A 258 -23.33 31.45 136.55
CA GLU A 258 -23.08 32.66 137.33
C GLU A 258 -24.00 32.76 138.57
N GLU A 259 -25.24 32.26 138.49
CA GLU A 259 -26.17 32.19 139.63
C GLU A 259 -25.69 31.23 140.74
N VAL A 260 -25.07 30.11 140.37
CA VAL A 260 -24.54 29.12 141.32
C VAL A 260 -23.33 29.68 142.09
N GLY A 261 -22.47 30.47 141.43
CA GLY A 261 -21.31 31.09 142.07
C GLY A 261 -21.64 32.12 143.16
N LEU A 262 -22.85 32.69 143.17
CA LEU A 262 -23.30 33.60 144.22
C LEU A 262 -23.80 32.86 145.48
N LYS A 263 -24.37 31.66 145.32
CA LYS A 263 -24.85 30.82 146.44
C LYS A 263 -23.70 30.15 147.22
N GLU A 264 -22.55 29.96 146.58
CA GLU A 264 -21.35 29.36 147.17
C GLU A 264 -20.63 30.32 148.16
N LYS A 265 -20.68 31.63 147.92
CA LYS A 265 -20.09 32.67 148.80
C LYS A 265 -20.81 32.88 150.14
N ASP A 266 -22.11 32.54 150.22
CA ASP A 266 -22.90 32.70 151.46
C ASP A 266 -22.73 31.52 152.45
N LEU A 267 -22.38 30.32 151.96
CA LEU A 267 -22.13 29.14 152.79
C LEU A 267 -20.75 29.19 153.49
N GLU A 268 -19.75 29.83 152.87
CA GLU A 268 -18.38 29.94 153.40
C GLU A 268 -18.29 30.87 154.64
N LYS A 269 -19.24 31.80 154.79
CA LYS A 269 -19.35 32.70 155.94
C LYS A 269 -19.95 32.03 157.18
N SER A 270 -20.76 30.98 156.99
CA SER A 270 -21.44 30.25 158.08
C SER A 270 -20.57 29.18 158.75
N LEU A 271 -19.47 28.75 158.08
CA LEU A 271 -18.54 27.73 158.59
C LEU A 271 -17.50 28.27 159.59
N ARG A 272 -17.17 29.57 159.56
CA ARG A 272 -16.19 30.18 160.49
C ARG A 272 -16.72 30.48 161.90
N GLU A 273 -18.02 30.36 162.15
CA GLU A 273 -18.62 30.59 163.49
C GLU A 273 -18.73 29.33 164.36
N TYR A 274 -18.61 28.12 163.80
CA TYR A 274 -18.76 26.87 164.57
C TYR A 274 -17.43 26.24 165.03
N GLU A 275 -16.31 26.54 164.38
CA GLU A 275 -14.95 26.11 164.81
C GLU A 275 -14.56 26.68 166.20
N LEU A 276 -15.24 27.73 166.68
CA LEU A 276 -15.02 28.32 168.01
C LEU A 276 -15.79 27.63 169.16
N LYS A 277 -16.60 26.59 168.89
CA LYS A 277 -17.29 25.79 169.94
C LYS A 277 -16.63 24.42 170.20
N GLU A 278 -15.60 24.07 169.43
CA GLU A 278 -14.80 22.85 169.57
C GLU A 278 -13.86 22.89 170.80
N GLU A 279 -13.63 24.06 171.40
CA GLU A 279 -12.87 24.23 172.65
C GLU A 279 -13.69 24.12 173.94
N GLN A 280 -14.98 23.73 173.86
CA GLN A 280 -15.74 23.19 175.01
C GLN A 280 -15.76 21.67 175.03
N PHE A 281 -14.59 21.10 174.74
CA PHE A 281 -14.00 20.13 175.64
C PHE A 281 -14.62 20.16 177.04
N GLY A 282 -14.94 18.96 177.48
CA GLY A 282 -14.68 18.62 178.87
C GLY A 282 -15.91 18.26 179.67
N LEU A 283 -17.13 18.56 179.21
CA LEU A 283 -18.34 18.16 179.93
C LEU A 283 -19.10 17.03 179.22
N LYS A 284 -18.50 15.83 179.33
CA LYS A 284 -19.16 14.51 179.46
C LYS A 284 -19.57 13.84 178.14
N GLU A 285 -18.79 12.96 177.53
CA GLU A 285 -18.16 11.76 178.15
C GLU A 285 -19.10 10.91 179.04
N LYS A 286 -20.43 11.12 178.98
CA LYS A 286 -21.42 10.30 179.69
C LYS A 286 -22.62 9.81 178.85
N SER A 287 -22.62 9.93 177.51
CA SER A 287 -23.75 9.48 176.66
C SER A 287 -23.42 8.34 175.68
N PHE A 288 -22.30 7.65 175.87
CA PHE A 288 -21.89 6.46 175.11
C PHE A 288 -22.91 5.28 175.17
N GLU A 289 -24.00 5.38 175.92
CA GLU A 289 -24.76 4.19 176.31
C GLU A 289 -26.00 3.86 175.46
N LYS A 290 -26.46 4.70 174.51
CA LYS A 290 -27.88 4.60 174.08
C LYS A 290 -28.25 4.20 172.66
N ARG A 291 -27.34 3.91 171.73
CA ARG A 291 -27.85 3.52 170.38
C ARG A 291 -27.07 2.49 169.60
N PHE A 292 -26.68 1.49 170.38
CA PHE A 292 -26.43 0.09 170.06
C PHE A 292 -27.42 -0.65 169.11
N MET A 293 -28.51 -0.11 168.56
CA MET A 293 -29.57 -1.02 168.01
C MET A 293 -30.08 -0.81 166.57
N GLU A 294 -29.52 0.07 165.73
CA GLU A 294 -30.17 0.37 164.43
C GLU A 294 -29.40 -0.01 163.16
N PHE A 295 -28.14 -0.43 163.25
CA PHE A 295 -27.41 -0.92 162.06
C PHE A 295 -27.64 -2.42 161.79
N GLU A 296 -28.31 -3.12 162.72
CA GLU A 296 -29.07 -4.33 162.41
C GLU A 296 -29.99 -4.05 161.22
N LEU A 297 -30.13 -5.03 160.33
CA LEU A 297 -31.22 -5.03 159.35
C LEU A 297 -31.16 -3.92 158.27
N LYS A 298 -29.97 -3.59 157.73
CA LYS A 298 -29.83 -3.27 156.28
C LYS A 298 -29.20 -4.43 155.50
N GLU A 299 -29.49 -5.65 155.94
CA GLU A 299 -30.70 -6.30 155.43
C GLU A 299 -30.58 -6.37 153.92
N LYS A 300 -30.09 -7.53 153.47
CA LYS A 300 -31.05 -8.49 152.94
C LYS A 300 -32.12 -7.88 152.01
N ALA A 301 -31.71 -6.92 151.21
CA ALA A 301 -32.21 -6.59 149.90
C ALA A 301 -31.35 -7.43 148.95
N SER A 302 -31.44 -8.75 149.06
CA SER A 302 -32.50 -9.39 148.27
C SER A 302 -32.30 -8.92 146.84
N LYS A 303 -31.21 -9.37 146.21
CA LYS A 303 -30.81 -10.79 146.02
C LYS A 303 -31.80 -11.55 145.13
N GLU A 304 -32.88 -10.94 144.72
CA GLU A 304 -34.01 -11.69 144.20
C GLU A 304 -34.70 -10.77 143.21
N ARG A 305 -34.21 -10.75 141.96
CA ARG A 305 -35.10 -10.67 140.79
C ARG A 305 -34.39 -10.84 139.46
N LEU A 306 -33.54 -9.95 138.94
CA LEU A 306 -33.29 -10.03 137.49
C LEU A 306 -32.10 -10.91 137.05
N ARG A 307 -31.94 -12.07 137.70
CA ARG A 307 -31.63 -13.31 136.98
C ARG A 307 -32.80 -13.72 136.05
N ASP A 308 -33.98 -13.10 136.17
CA ASP A 308 -35.12 -13.28 135.25
C ASP A 308 -34.97 -12.60 133.86
N LEU A 309 -33.99 -11.71 133.61
CA LEU A 309 -33.69 -11.23 132.23
C LEU A 309 -32.76 -12.16 131.45
N GLU A 310 -32.21 -13.18 132.12
CA GLU A 310 -31.61 -14.38 131.52
C GLU A 310 -32.63 -15.17 130.67
N PHE A 311 -33.93 -14.82 130.72
CA PHE A 311 -35.01 -15.42 129.93
C PHE A 311 -35.36 -14.65 128.63
N SER A 312 -35.04 -13.36 128.49
CA SER A 312 -35.58 -12.52 127.39
C SER A 312 -34.70 -12.34 126.14
N LEU A 313 -33.39 -12.57 126.17
CA LEU A 313 -32.55 -12.48 124.95
C LEU A 313 -32.22 -13.83 124.29
N LYS A 314 -32.57 -14.93 124.95
CA LYS A 314 -32.72 -16.24 124.32
C LYS A 314 -33.81 -16.25 123.22
N GLN A 315 -34.65 -15.20 123.17
CA GLN A 315 -35.65 -14.94 122.12
C GLN A 315 -35.08 -14.20 120.89
N ARG A 316 -33.94 -13.48 121.02
CA ARG A 316 -33.20 -12.88 119.88
C ARG A 316 -32.37 -13.91 119.10
N GLU A 317 -32.10 -15.05 119.72
CA GLU A 317 -31.32 -16.16 119.16
C GLU A 317 -32.12 -16.98 118.13
N ASP A 318 -33.45 -16.79 118.02
CA ASP A 318 -34.33 -17.60 117.16
C ASP A 318 -34.94 -16.88 115.93
N GLU A 319 -34.88 -15.54 115.81
CA GLU A 319 -35.49 -14.82 114.66
C GLU A 319 -34.53 -14.36 113.54
N VAL A 320 -33.22 -14.24 113.80
CA VAL A 320 -32.25 -13.78 112.79
C VAL A 320 -30.92 -14.58 112.84
N LYS A 321 -30.77 -15.91 112.91
CA LYS A 321 -31.33 -17.02 112.11
C LYS A 321 -32.04 -16.69 110.81
N SER A 322 -32.01 -15.43 110.36
CA SER A 322 -31.00 -14.95 109.41
C SER A 322 -30.94 -16.01 108.34
N LYS A 323 -31.80 -15.91 107.34
CA LYS A 323 -31.62 -14.91 106.27
C LYS A 323 -30.17 -14.80 105.73
N GLU A 324 -29.12 -15.07 106.51
CA GLU A 324 -27.82 -15.52 105.99
C GLU A 324 -27.88 -16.95 105.43
N LYS A 325 -28.81 -17.79 105.89
CA LYS A 325 -29.09 -19.08 105.23
C LYS A 325 -29.62 -18.95 103.79
N ASP A 326 -30.05 -17.76 103.35
CA ASP A 326 -30.56 -17.52 101.97
C ASP A 326 -29.58 -16.74 101.06
N LEU A 327 -28.44 -16.26 101.59
CA LEU A 327 -27.25 -15.88 100.79
C LEU A 327 -26.14 -16.97 100.84
N GLU A 328 -26.46 -18.13 101.40
CA GLU A 328 -25.67 -19.37 101.30
C GLU A 328 -25.48 -19.89 99.85
N LYS A 329 -26.08 -19.27 98.82
CA LYS A 329 -26.13 -19.89 97.48
C LYS A 329 -25.33 -19.23 96.35
N CYS A 330 -25.02 -17.93 96.40
CA CYS A 330 -24.32 -17.26 95.29
C CYS A 330 -22.83 -16.93 95.56
N LEU A 331 -22.39 -17.02 96.82
CA LEU A 331 -20.98 -16.81 97.25
C LEU A 331 -20.07 -18.04 97.04
N ARG A 332 -20.48 -19.03 96.23
CA ARG A 332 -19.62 -20.17 95.86
C ARG A 332 -19.29 -20.28 94.36
N GLU A 333 -19.72 -19.34 93.51
CA GLU A 333 -19.42 -19.37 92.06
C GLU A 333 -18.65 -18.14 91.52
N TYR A 334 -18.43 -17.08 92.30
CA TYR A 334 -17.76 -15.86 91.79
C TYR A 334 -16.39 -15.54 92.41
N GLU A 335 -16.08 -16.01 93.62
CA GLU A 335 -14.83 -15.67 94.32
C GLU A 335 -13.58 -16.46 93.85
N LEU A 336 -13.73 -17.38 92.89
CA LEU A 336 -12.62 -18.08 92.21
C LEU A 336 -12.38 -17.57 90.77
N LYS A 337 -13.00 -16.44 90.39
CA LYS A 337 -12.78 -15.73 89.11
C LYS A 337 -12.26 -14.30 89.25
N GLU A 338 -12.03 -13.82 90.47
CA GLU A 338 -11.32 -12.55 90.74
C GLU A 338 -9.78 -12.67 90.69
N GLU A 339 -9.24 -13.87 90.42
CA GLU A 339 -7.79 -14.08 90.26
C GLU A 339 -7.37 -14.41 88.80
N LYS A 340 -8.13 -14.01 87.76
CA LYS A 340 -7.76 -14.22 86.34
C LYS A 340 -8.15 -13.16 85.30
N PHE A 341 -8.30 -11.87 85.63
CA PHE A 341 -8.42 -10.83 84.58
C PHE A 341 -7.71 -9.49 84.84
N GLY A 342 -6.68 -9.46 85.69
CA GLY A 342 -5.70 -8.37 85.76
C GLY A 342 -4.63 -8.39 84.65
N MET A 343 -4.94 -8.94 83.46
CA MET A 343 -3.97 -9.19 82.39
C MET A 343 -4.39 -8.65 81.01
N LYS A 344 -5.11 -7.51 80.96
CA LYS A 344 -5.43 -6.82 79.70
C LYS A 344 -5.30 -5.30 79.69
N ASP A 345 -4.67 -4.71 80.71
CA ASP A 345 -4.33 -3.27 80.74
C ASP A 345 -2.85 -2.96 80.51
N MET A 346 -2.05 -3.95 80.09
CA MET A 346 -0.66 -3.74 79.62
C MET A 346 -0.41 -4.15 78.15
N SER A 347 -1.45 -4.54 77.38
CA SER A 347 -1.30 -4.89 75.95
C SER A 347 -1.61 -3.75 74.99
N PHE A 348 -2.34 -2.71 75.42
CA PHE A 348 -2.63 -1.55 74.57
C PHE A 348 -1.48 -0.52 74.56
N GLU A 349 -0.77 -0.35 75.68
CA GLU A 349 0.37 0.57 75.83
C GLU A 349 1.60 0.14 74.99
N LYS A 350 1.74 -1.17 74.71
CA LYS A 350 2.89 -1.73 73.97
C LYS A 350 2.71 -1.65 72.45
N SER A 351 1.48 -1.79 71.94
CA SER A 351 1.18 -1.66 70.51
C SER A 351 1.13 -0.21 70.02
N PHE A 352 0.80 0.74 70.91
CA PHE A 352 0.76 2.16 70.54
C PHE A 352 2.17 2.74 70.30
N LYS A 353 3.15 2.35 71.13
CA LYS A 353 4.57 2.71 70.93
C LYS A 353 5.22 2.03 69.71
N GLU A 354 4.68 0.91 69.24
CA GLU A 354 5.16 0.22 68.03
C GLU A 354 4.63 0.88 66.73
N PHE A 355 3.45 1.52 66.79
CA PHE A 355 2.87 2.26 65.67
C PHE A 355 3.55 3.62 65.47
N GLU A 356 3.87 4.35 66.54
CA GLU A 356 4.62 5.63 66.47
C GLU A 356 6.05 5.46 65.91
N PHE A 357 6.71 4.33 66.17
CA PHE A 357 8.05 4.06 65.65
C PHE A 357 8.03 3.68 64.15
N LYS A 358 6.97 2.99 63.69
CA LYS A 358 6.77 2.67 62.26
C LYS A 358 6.33 3.89 61.44
N GLU A 359 5.55 4.80 62.04
CA GLU A 359 5.17 6.06 61.40
C GLU A 359 6.36 7.03 61.22
N LYS A 360 7.28 7.10 62.20
CA LYS A 360 8.53 7.86 62.07
C LYS A 360 9.50 7.25 61.04
N ALA A 361 9.60 5.92 60.95
CA ALA A 361 10.44 5.25 59.94
C ALA A 361 9.95 5.47 58.49
N VAL A 362 8.63 5.50 58.28
CA VAL A 362 8.03 5.77 56.96
C VAL A 362 8.16 7.25 56.56
N LYS A 363 8.15 8.18 57.54
CA LYS A 363 8.41 9.62 57.31
C LYS A 363 9.89 9.92 56.99
N GLU A 364 10.84 9.12 57.48
CA GLU A 364 12.27 9.23 57.13
C GLU A 364 12.52 8.66 55.71
N GLN A 365 11.97 7.47 55.38
CA GLN A 365 12.08 6.88 54.04
C GLN A 365 11.47 7.73 52.92
N ARG A 366 10.42 8.50 53.24
CA ARG A 366 9.82 9.47 52.29
C ARG A 366 10.76 10.64 51.99
N ARG A 367 11.54 11.13 52.98
CA ARG A 367 12.54 12.20 52.78
C ARG A 367 13.72 11.71 51.93
N ASP A 368 14.17 10.47 52.11
CA ASP A 368 15.26 9.88 51.30
C ASP A 368 14.85 9.64 49.84
N LEU A 369 13.61 9.20 49.60
CA LEU A 369 13.07 9.09 48.24
C LEU A 369 12.89 10.46 47.57
N GLU A 370 12.52 11.50 48.32
CA GLU A 370 12.36 12.85 47.80
C GLU A 370 13.70 13.52 47.44
N ILE A 371 14.78 13.20 48.17
CA ILE A 371 16.15 13.60 47.80
C ILE A 371 16.62 12.86 46.55
N ASN A 372 16.34 11.55 46.43
CA ASN A 372 16.67 10.77 45.23
C ASN A 372 15.91 11.25 43.98
N VAL A 373 14.62 11.61 44.11
CA VAL A 373 13.84 12.19 42.99
C VAL A 373 14.45 13.51 42.52
N LYS A 374 14.87 14.39 43.44
CA LYS A 374 15.56 15.65 43.09
C LYS A 374 16.93 15.41 42.44
N GLN A 375 17.63 14.34 42.81
CA GLN A 375 18.91 13.94 42.22
C GLN A 375 18.73 13.41 40.78
N TYR A 376 17.71 12.58 40.54
CA TYR A 376 17.35 12.12 39.19
C TYR A 376 16.82 13.24 38.29
N GLU A 377 16.12 14.24 38.83
CA GLU A 377 15.71 15.42 38.06
C GLU A 377 16.90 16.30 37.66
N HIS A 378 17.91 16.43 38.53
CA HIS A 378 19.16 17.13 38.21
C HIS A 378 19.98 16.38 37.14
N GLU A 379 20.05 15.04 37.22
CA GLU A 379 20.67 14.20 36.19
C GLU A 379 19.92 14.25 34.87
N ARG A 380 18.58 14.28 34.88
CA ARG A 380 17.75 14.45 33.67
C ARG A 380 18.02 15.79 32.98
N LYS A 381 18.12 16.89 33.75
CA LYS A 381 18.46 18.22 33.20
C LYS A 381 19.90 18.28 32.66
N SER A 382 20.84 17.58 33.28
CA SER A 382 22.23 17.45 32.78
C SER A 382 22.30 16.59 31.51
N LEU A 383 21.49 15.54 31.41
CA LEU A 383 21.37 14.70 30.21
C LEU A 383 20.68 15.44 29.06
N GLU A 384 19.62 16.21 29.32
CA GLU A 384 18.98 17.09 28.32
C GLU A 384 19.96 18.15 27.81
N ALA A 385 20.83 18.70 28.68
CA ALA A 385 21.87 19.64 28.24
C ALA A 385 22.96 18.96 27.38
N LYS A 386 23.32 17.71 27.69
CA LYS A 386 24.26 16.91 26.88
C LYS A 386 23.63 16.47 25.55
N GLU A 387 22.34 16.15 25.53
CA GLU A 387 21.59 15.84 24.31
C GLU A 387 21.52 17.05 23.37
N ARG A 388 21.29 18.26 23.90
CA ARG A 388 21.36 19.51 23.12
C ARG A 388 22.77 19.80 22.61
N LEU A 389 23.81 19.43 23.36
CA LEU A 389 25.20 19.55 22.90
C LEU A 389 25.51 18.55 21.78
N VAL A 390 25.02 17.31 21.90
CA VAL A 390 25.15 16.26 20.87
C VAL A 390 24.36 16.62 19.61
N GLN A 391 23.16 17.19 19.73
CA GLN A 391 22.39 17.71 18.59
C GLN A 391 23.13 18.85 17.88
N LYS A 392 23.72 19.79 18.63
CA LYS A 392 24.58 20.83 18.05
C LYS A 392 25.83 20.27 17.38
N GLN A 393 26.45 19.23 17.96
CA GLN A 393 27.59 18.54 17.33
C GLN A 393 27.19 17.76 16.08
N LEU A 394 25.98 17.18 16.03
CA LEU A 394 25.44 16.49 14.85
C LEU A 394 25.12 17.46 13.71
N GLU A 395 24.60 18.65 14.02
CA GLU A 395 24.40 19.73 13.04
C GLU A 395 25.74 20.30 12.55
N GLU A 396 26.75 20.42 13.42
CA GLU A 396 28.09 20.85 13.02
C GLU A 396 28.84 19.78 12.21
N ILE A 397 28.62 18.48 12.48
CA ILE A 397 29.14 17.37 11.68
C ILE A 397 28.46 17.33 10.32
N LYS A 398 27.12 17.51 10.25
CA LYS A 398 26.40 17.64 8.96
C LYS A 398 26.92 18.83 8.15
N ARG A 399 27.16 19.99 8.79
CA ARG A 399 27.74 21.15 8.12
C ARG A 399 29.17 20.91 7.65
N LYS A 400 29.99 20.15 8.41
CA LYS A 400 31.35 19.75 8.03
C LYS A 400 31.39 18.67 6.96
N GLU A 401 30.38 17.80 6.91
CA GLU A 401 30.17 16.78 5.87
C GLU A 401 29.70 17.44 4.56
N GLU A 402 28.79 18.42 4.64
CA GLU A 402 28.41 19.30 3.51
C GLU A 402 29.60 20.17 3.04
N GLU A 403 30.41 20.74 3.96
CA GLU A 403 31.66 21.46 3.61
C GLU A 403 32.78 20.52 3.07
N LEU A 404 32.74 19.21 3.36
CA LEU A 404 33.65 18.21 2.78
C LEU A 404 33.16 17.74 1.40
N VAL A 405 31.85 17.64 1.18
CA VAL A 405 31.24 17.39 -0.13
C VAL A 405 31.44 18.59 -1.06
N GLN A 406 31.34 19.83 -0.55
CA GLN A 406 31.67 21.04 -1.30
C GLN A 406 33.18 21.11 -1.62
N ARG A 407 34.07 20.74 -0.67
CA ARG A 407 35.51 20.63 -0.93
C ARG A 407 35.90 19.46 -1.86
N HIS A 408 35.08 18.42 -1.99
CA HIS A 408 35.28 17.34 -2.97
C HIS A 408 34.75 17.67 -4.36
N LEU A 409 33.75 18.56 -4.49
CA LEU A 409 33.41 19.19 -5.77
C LEU A 409 34.44 20.25 -6.18
N GLU A 410 35.01 20.99 -5.23
CA GLU A 410 36.02 22.04 -5.49
C GLU A 410 37.48 21.53 -5.61
N SER A 411 37.74 20.24 -5.35
CA SER A 411 39.08 19.61 -5.49
C SER A 411 39.26 18.76 -6.76
N LYS A 412 38.33 18.83 -7.72
CA LYS A 412 38.44 18.13 -9.03
C LYS A 412 38.40 19.04 -10.26
N GLU A 413 38.37 20.37 -10.11
CA GLU A 413 38.39 21.30 -11.24
C GLU A 413 39.35 22.48 -11.01
N LYS A 414 40.67 22.22 -11.06
CA LYS A 414 41.79 23.10 -11.51
C LYS A 414 42.96 22.14 -11.76
N GLU A 415 43.53 21.94 -12.94
CA GLU A 415 43.98 22.79 -14.06
C GLU A 415 44.12 21.90 -15.34
N PRO A 416 44.05 22.41 -16.59
CA PRO A 416 44.84 23.54 -17.14
C PRO A 416 43.97 24.69 -17.71
N VAL A 417 44.22 25.96 -17.39
CA VAL A 417 45.24 26.92 -17.91
C VAL A 417 44.75 27.72 -19.14
N GLU A 418 44.52 29.01 -18.86
CA GLU A 418 44.79 30.23 -19.64
C GLU A 418 44.23 30.40 -21.08
N TRP A 419 43.33 31.38 -21.25
CA TRP A 419 43.59 32.58 -22.05
C TRP A 419 42.52 33.67 -21.82
N SER A 420 42.94 34.77 -21.20
CA SER A 420 42.53 36.16 -21.49
C SER A 420 41.12 36.68 -21.21
N LYS A 421 41.05 37.52 -20.17
CA LYS A 421 40.27 38.76 -20.14
C LYS A 421 40.73 39.69 -21.28
N GLU A 422 39.90 39.95 -22.29
CA GLU A 422 40.02 41.13 -23.16
C GLU A 422 38.80 41.22 -24.11
N LEU A 423 37.71 41.90 -23.73
CA LEU A 423 36.77 42.65 -24.61
C LEU A 423 35.42 42.93 -23.93
N GLU A 424 35.40 43.90 -23.02
CA GLU A 424 34.25 44.80 -22.91
C GLU A 424 34.62 46.12 -23.59
N LYS A 425 34.14 46.34 -24.81
CA LYS A 425 33.73 47.66 -25.34
C LYS A 425 33.20 47.55 -26.77
N LYS A 426 32.11 48.29 -27.01
CA LYS A 426 31.33 48.53 -28.25
C LYS A 426 30.12 47.59 -28.35
N ARG A 427 28.88 48.05 -28.54
CA ARG A 427 28.30 49.34 -28.92
C ARG A 427 26.80 49.24 -28.59
N GLY A 428 26.19 50.33 -28.14
CA GLY A 428 24.73 50.45 -28.13
C GLY A 428 24.19 50.84 -29.51
N VAL A 429 22.92 50.51 -29.80
CA VAL A 429 21.94 51.32 -30.56
C VAL A 429 20.51 50.84 -30.20
N LYS A 430 19.73 51.79 -29.68
CA LYS A 430 18.30 52.13 -29.85
C LYS A 430 17.22 51.06 -30.15
N ALA A 431 16.25 51.03 -29.24
CA ALA A 431 14.80 51.28 -29.41
C ALA A 431 14.05 50.76 -30.65
N GLN A 432 12.99 49.97 -30.43
CA GLN A 432 11.63 50.40 -30.75
C GLN A 432 10.57 49.50 -30.10
N ALA A 433 9.51 50.15 -29.62
CA ALA A 433 8.24 49.57 -29.22
C ALA A 433 7.27 49.62 -30.41
N ALA A 434 6.38 48.63 -30.49
CA ALA A 434 4.98 48.67 -30.96
C ALA A 434 4.52 47.20 -30.99
N ASP A 435 3.58 46.76 -30.15
CA ASP A 435 2.14 47.02 -30.19
C ASP A 435 1.44 46.34 -31.38
N ILE A 436 0.16 45.97 -31.19
CA ILE A 436 -0.86 45.52 -32.18
C ILE A 436 -1.37 44.06 -32.04
N LEU A 437 -2.52 44.01 -31.34
CA LEU A 437 -3.81 43.37 -31.69
C LEU A 437 -4.18 41.98 -31.14
N SER A 438 -5.03 42.07 -30.10
CA SER A 438 -6.28 41.30 -29.96
C SER A 438 -7.12 41.30 -31.24
N VAL A 439 -7.58 40.12 -31.65
CA VAL A 439 -8.81 39.92 -32.41
C VAL A 439 -9.50 38.65 -31.87
N ASP A 440 -10.53 38.87 -31.07
CA ASP A 440 -11.67 37.97 -30.91
C ASP A 440 -12.47 37.97 -32.22
N HIS A 441 -13.06 36.84 -32.64
CA HIS A 441 -14.32 36.72 -33.42
C HIS A 441 -14.64 35.23 -33.68
N SER A 442 -15.50 34.69 -32.82
CA SER A 442 -16.73 33.96 -33.18
C SER A 442 -16.75 33.05 -34.43
N SER A 443 -16.89 31.75 -34.16
CA SER A 443 -17.93 30.87 -34.72
C SER A 443 -18.10 30.80 -36.24
N ARG A 444 -17.26 30.00 -36.92
CA ARG A 444 -17.68 29.00 -37.95
C ARG A 444 -16.53 28.25 -38.64
N ALA A 445 -15.26 28.48 -38.28
CA ALA A 445 -14.10 27.91 -38.96
C ALA A 445 -13.47 26.68 -38.27
N HIS A 446 -13.94 26.26 -37.09
CA HIS A 446 -13.28 25.23 -36.26
C HIS A 446 -13.45 23.78 -36.73
N LEU A 447 -14.16 23.52 -37.84
CA LEU A 447 -14.58 22.19 -38.31
C LEU A 447 -13.89 21.72 -39.61
N ARG A 448 -12.70 22.24 -39.92
CA ARG A 448 -11.84 21.74 -41.03
C ARG A 448 -10.65 20.90 -40.57
N PHE A 449 -10.65 20.42 -39.34
CA PHE A 449 -9.52 19.65 -38.81
C PHE A 449 -9.54 18.18 -39.26
N CYS A 450 -10.73 17.58 -39.40
CA CYS A 450 -10.88 16.12 -39.37
C CYS A 450 -10.70 15.39 -40.70
N GLU A 451 -10.43 16.08 -41.80
CA GLU A 451 -10.27 15.40 -43.10
C GLU A 451 -8.84 14.95 -43.37
N ASN A 452 -7.82 15.44 -42.62
CA ASN A 452 -6.41 15.08 -42.81
C ASN A 452 -5.48 15.36 -41.60
N SER A 453 -6.00 15.60 -40.39
CA SER A 453 -5.14 15.90 -39.24
C SER A 453 -4.43 14.66 -38.71
N ASP A 454 -3.10 14.68 -38.70
CA ASP A 454 -2.28 13.78 -37.88
C ASP A 454 -2.55 14.01 -36.37
N GLY A 455 -2.28 13.01 -35.53
CA GLY A 455 -2.56 13.10 -34.09
C GLY A 455 -1.85 14.26 -33.40
N LYS A 456 -0.66 14.65 -33.91
CA LYS A 456 0.14 15.75 -33.38
C LYS A 456 -0.54 17.11 -33.57
N ASN A 457 -1.08 17.38 -34.75
CA ASN A 457 -1.84 18.61 -35.00
C ASN A 457 -3.08 18.68 -34.12
N LEU A 458 -3.77 17.55 -33.90
CA LEU A 458 -4.95 17.49 -33.03
C LEU A 458 -4.58 17.86 -31.60
N GLN A 459 -3.50 17.29 -31.08
CA GLN A 459 -3.01 17.62 -29.76
C GLN A 459 -2.63 19.10 -29.64
N MET A 460 -1.95 19.67 -30.64
CA MET A 460 -1.59 21.09 -30.66
C MET A 460 -2.80 22.01 -30.64
N PHE A 461 -3.84 21.69 -31.42
CA PHE A 461 -5.10 22.43 -31.42
C PHE A 461 -5.75 22.42 -30.02
N LEU A 462 -5.81 21.25 -29.38
CA LEU A 462 -6.37 21.13 -28.03
C LEU A 462 -5.53 21.86 -26.98
N ASN A 463 -4.22 21.92 -27.16
CA ASN A 463 -3.33 22.68 -26.30
C ASN A 463 -3.53 24.20 -26.45
N GLU A 464 -3.85 24.70 -27.64
CA GLU A 464 -4.17 26.11 -27.86
C GLU A 464 -5.50 26.50 -27.19
N HIS A 465 -6.46 25.60 -27.18
CA HIS A 465 -7.81 25.80 -26.64
C HIS A 465 -8.01 25.20 -25.24
N TRP A 466 -6.95 25.04 -24.45
CA TRP A 466 -7.02 24.36 -23.16
C TRP A 466 -7.96 25.00 -22.13
N LYS A 467 -8.15 26.32 -22.20
CA LYS A 467 -9.10 27.05 -21.34
C LYS A 467 -10.55 26.78 -21.69
N ASP A 468 -10.79 26.32 -22.92
CA ASP A 468 -12.10 26.11 -23.52
C ASP A 468 -12.41 24.60 -23.65
N HIS A 469 -11.67 23.73 -22.94
CA HIS A 469 -11.86 22.27 -22.96
C HIS A 469 -13.32 21.87 -22.72
N GLY A 470 -14.06 22.59 -21.87
CA GLY A 470 -15.49 22.34 -21.63
C GLY A 470 -16.42 22.69 -22.81
N SER A 471 -16.04 23.62 -23.67
CA SER A 471 -16.83 24.01 -24.85
C SER A 471 -16.42 23.29 -26.13
N ILE A 472 -15.21 22.71 -26.19
CA ILE A 472 -14.71 22.00 -27.39
C ILE A 472 -14.91 20.47 -27.34
N VAL A 473 -15.49 19.93 -26.26
CA VAL A 473 -15.73 18.49 -26.10
C VAL A 473 -16.53 17.92 -27.28
N THR A 474 -17.56 18.65 -27.71
CA THR A 474 -18.46 18.21 -28.79
C THR A 474 -17.70 18.12 -30.11
N GLU A 475 -16.81 19.08 -30.38
CA GLU A 475 -15.93 19.10 -31.54
C GLU A 475 -14.93 17.95 -31.48
N VAL A 476 -14.35 17.64 -30.31
CA VAL A 476 -13.44 16.49 -30.13
C VAL A 476 -14.15 15.17 -30.46
N VAL A 477 -15.34 14.96 -29.92
CA VAL A 477 -16.12 13.74 -30.18
C VAL A 477 -16.46 13.62 -31.67
N MET A 478 -16.96 14.69 -32.29
CA MET A 478 -17.24 14.69 -33.73
C MET A 478 -15.98 14.43 -34.56
N SER A 479 -14.83 14.92 -34.12
CA SER A 479 -13.55 14.73 -34.79
C SER A 479 -13.10 13.27 -34.74
N LEU A 480 -13.18 12.65 -33.56
CA LEU A 480 -12.87 11.23 -33.40
C LEU A 480 -13.83 10.33 -34.18
N GLN A 481 -15.13 10.63 -34.20
CA GLN A 481 -16.13 9.85 -34.95
C GLN A 481 -15.95 9.91 -36.47
N ARG A 482 -15.41 11.02 -37.00
CA ARG A 482 -15.14 11.19 -38.44
C ARG A 482 -13.78 10.62 -38.86
N SER A 483 -12.90 10.32 -37.92
CA SER A 483 -11.62 9.68 -38.21
C SER A 483 -11.82 8.26 -38.71
N ALA A 484 -11.09 7.87 -39.76
CA ALA A 484 -11.08 6.51 -40.27
C ALA A 484 -10.50 5.51 -39.24
N ASP A 485 -9.53 5.95 -38.44
CA ASP A 485 -8.96 5.19 -37.33
C ASP A 485 -8.81 6.10 -36.09
N PRO A 486 -9.84 6.18 -35.24
CA PRO A 486 -9.82 7.03 -34.05
C PRO A 486 -8.77 6.59 -33.03
N ALA A 487 -8.50 5.28 -32.93
CA ALA A 487 -7.52 4.74 -31.98
C ALA A 487 -6.10 5.12 -32.38
N LYS A 488 -5.77 5.01 -33.67
CA LYS A 488 -4.47 5.47 -34.20
C LYS A 488 -4.31 6.98 -34.03
N LEU A 489 -5.32 7.76 -34.38
CA LEU A 489 -5.29 9.22 -34.27
C LEU A 489 -5.00 9.68 -32.84
N VAL A 490 -5.69 9.09 -31.86
CA VAL A 490 -5.48 9.38 -30.44
C VAL A 490 -4.11 8.90 -29.99
N LEU A 491 -3.66 7.72 -30.40
CA LEU A 491 -2.34 7.21 -30.04
C LEU A 491 -1.21 8.12 -30.56
N GLU A 492 -1.30 8.63 -31.78
CA GLU A 492 -0.36 9.60 -32.34
C GLU A 492 -0.38 10.93 -31.55
N ALA A 493 -1.55 11.33 -31.05
CA ALA A 493 -1.69 12.50 -30.18
C ALA A 493 -1.13 12.30 -28.77
N MET A 494 -0.63 11.11 -28.41
CA MET A 494 0.00 10.85 -27.11
C MET A 494 1.48 11.26 -27.08
N GLU A 495 2.09 11.57 -28.23
CA GLU A 495 3.52 11.95 -28.33
C GLU A 495 3.88 13.13 -27.41
N GLY A 496 2.97 14.10 -27.25
CA GLY A 496 3.19 15.24 -26.37
C GLY A 496 3.00 15.02 -24.88
N PHE A 497 2.65 13.81 -24.45
CA PHE A 497 2.52 13.52 -23.03
C PHE A 497 3.90 13.42 -22.36
N TYR A 498 4.87 12.80 -23.05
CA TYR A 498 6.30 12.75 -22.72
C TYR A 498 7.11 12.79 -24.03
N PRO A 499 7.83 13.87 -24.39
CA PRO A 499 8.40 14.95 -23.57
C PRO A 499 7.48 16.17 -23.35
N LEU A 500 7.74 16.94 -22.29
CA LEU A 500 6.90 18.08 -21.86
C LEU A 500 6.93 19.32 -22.79
N HIS A 501 7.64 19.26 -23.91
CA HIS A 501 7.89 20.40 -24.81
C HIS A 501 7.41 20.09 -26.23
N LEU A 502 6.09 19.97 -26.41
CA LEU A 502 5.52 20.16 -27.74
C LEU A 502 5.60 21.64 -28.12
N CYS A 503 6.24 21.93 -29.25
CA CYS A 503 6.42 23.29 -29.76
C CYS A 503 5.55 23.52 -30.99
N LYS A 504 4.91 24.70 -31.06
CA LYS A 504 4.35 25.25 -32.31
C LYS A 504 5.15 26.50 -32.69
N GLY A 505 6.15 26.35 -33.56
CA GLY A 505 7.15 27.41 -33.77
C GLY A 505 7.93 27.68 -32.47
N ASP A 506 8.00 28.94 -32.03
CA ASP A 506 8.71 29.36 -30.81
C ASP A 506 7.88 29.23 -29.52
N ARG A 507 6.64 28.72 -29.59
CA ARG A 507 5.75 28.59 -28.43
C ARG A 507 5.80 27.16 -27.87
N GLU A 508 6.38 27.02 -26.68
CA GLU A 508 6.30 25.81 -25.85
C GLU A 508 4.99 25.80 -25.03
N PHE A 509 4.28 24.68 -25.03
CA PHE A 509 3.11 24.48 -24.16
C PHE A 509 3.53 23.93 -22.79
N GLU A 510 2.89 24.40 -21.71
CA GLU A 510 3.11 23.84 -20.38
C GLU A 510 2.75 22.35 -20.36
N GLY A 511 3.59 21.50 -19.73
CA GLY A 511 3.36 20.06 -19.66
C GLY A 511 1.98 19.68 -19.08
N LYS A 512 1.41 20.48 -18.16
CA LYS A 512 0.05 20.26 -17.64
C LYS A 512 -1.04 20.43 -18.72
N VAL A 513 -0.84 21.34 -19.65
CA VAL A 513 -1.77 21.58 -20.78
C VAL A 513 -1.76 20.38 -21.71
N ALA A 514 -0.57 19.93 -22.13
CA ALA A 514 -0.42 18.77 -23.00
C ALA A 514 -1.04 17.51 -22.39
N ARG A 515 -0.81 17.25 -21.10
CA ARG A 515 -1.40 16.10 -20.40
C ARG A 515 -2.91 16.15 -20.31
N ARG A 516 -3.50 17.33 -20.04
CA ARG A 516 -4.96 17.50 -20.02
C ARG A 516 -5.58 17.20 -21.39
N SER A 517 -4.96 17.68 -22.47
CA SER A 517 -5.43 17.40 -23.83
C SER A 517 -5.34 15.91 -24.17
N CYS A 518 -4.27 15.22 -23.78
CA CYS A 518 -4.16 13.77 -23.94
C CYS A 518 -5.24 13.02 -23.15
N ILE A 519 -5.43 13.37 -21.87
CA ILE A 519 -6.44 12.75 -21.02
C ILE A 519 -7.82 12.91 -21.64
N LEU A 520 -8.17 14.12 -22.11
CA LEU A 520 -9.43 14.38 -22.79
C LEU A 520 -9.64 13.47 -24.01
N LEU A 521 -8.61 13.28 -24.84
CA LEU A 521 -8.67 12.39 -26.00
C LEU A 521 -8.84 10.92 -25.61
N LEU A 522 -8.12 10.46 -24.58
CA LEU A 522 -8.18 9.09 -24.10
C LEU A 522 -9.55 8.77 -23.45
N GLU A 523 -10.10 9.71 -22.68
CA GLU A 523 -11.44 9.64 -22.10
C GLU A 523 -12.48 9.42 -23.19
N HIS A 524 -12.50 10.28 -24.22
CA HIS A 524 -13.47 10.17 -25.30
C HIS A 524 -13.23 8.98 -26.23
N LEU A 525 -11.97 8.53 -26.40
CA LEU A 525 -11.69 7.28 -27.12
C LEU A 525 -12.30 6.08 -26.39
N MET A 526 -12.19 6.04 -25.05
CA MET A 526 -12.80 4.99 -24.24
C MET A 526 -14.33 4.98 -24.41
N GLU A 527 -14.96 6.15 -24.34
CA GLU A 527 -16.42 6.30 -24.51
C GLU A 527 -16.90 5.88 -25.90
N LEU A 528 -16.15 6.23 -26.96
CA LEU A 528 -16.46 5.80 -28.33
C LEU A 528 -16.25 4.29 -28.54
N SER A 529 -15.33 3.69 -27.76
CA SER A 529 -15.00 2.26 -27.78
C SER A 529 -14.82 1.66 -29.19
N PRO A 530 -14.03 2.30 -30.09
CA PRO A 530 -13.87 1.81 -31.45
C PRO A 530 -13.15 0.46 -31.49
N LYS A 531 -13.24 -0.24 -32.63
CA LYS A 531 -12.47 -1.47 -32.85
C LYS A 531 -10.98 -1.11 -32.98
N ILE A 532 -10.17 -1.52 -32.00
CA ILE A 532 -8.73 -1.27 -31.98
C ILE A 532 -8.01 -2.38 -32.72
N GLU A 533 -7.28 -2.02 -33.78
CA GLU A 533 -6.45 -2.96 -34.53
C GLU A 533 -5.28 -3.50 -33.68
N PRO A 534 -4.88 -4.78 -33.87
CA PRO A 534 -3.83 -5.40 -33.05
C PRO A 534 -2.51 -4.63 -33.04
N HIS A 535 -2.09 -4.12 -34.20
CA HIS A 535 -0.83 -3.40 -34.36
C HIS A 535 -0.84 -2.03 -33.65
N ILE A 536 -2.00 -1.37 -33.56
CA ILE A 536 -2.18 -0.13 -32.78
C ILE A 536 -2.16 -0.44 -31.29
N ARG A 537 -2.81 -1.54 -30.88
CA ARG A 537 -2.80 -2.00 -29.49
C ARG A 537 -1.39 -2.33 -29.00
N GLU A 538 -0.58 -2.98 -29.82
CA GLU A 538 0.83 -3.29 -29.50
C GLU A 538 1.66 -2.02 -29.30
N LYS A 539 1.49 -1.01 -30.17
CA LYS A 539 2.13 0.31 -29.97
C LYS A 539 1.68 1.00 -28.69
N ALA A 540 0.38 0.97 -28.38
CA ALA A 540 -0.15 1.51 -27.13
C ALA A 540 0.37 0.76 -25.90
N MET A 541 0.58 -0.56 -26.02
CA MET A 541 1.18 -1.38 -24.96
C MET A 541 2.64 -0.97 -24.70
N ILE A 542 3.45 -0.79 -25.75
CA ILE A 542 4.82 -0.28 -25.61
C ILE A 542 4.82 1.10 -24.92
N LEU A 543 3.96 1.99 -25.37
CA LEU A 543 3.81 3.33 -24.77
C LEU A 543 3.40 3.26 -23.29
N SER A 544 2.49 2.35 -22.93
CA SER A 544 2.04 2.19 -21.54
C SER A 544 3.16 1.73 -20.60
N PHE A 545 4.05 0.82 -21.03
CA PHE A 545 5.22 0.44 -20.23
C PHE A 545 6.21 1.59 -20.07
N ASP A 546 6.45 2.36 -21.14
CA ASP A 546 7.26 3.57 -21.05
C ASP A 546 6.68 4.59 -20.05
N TRP A 547 5.36 4.82 -20.08
CA TRP A 547 4.68 5.70 -19.13
C TRP A 547 4.73 5.17 -17.70
N GLU A 548 4.58 3.85 -17.49
CA GLU A 548 4.69 3.23 -16.16
C GLU A 548 6.05 3.51 -15.53
N THR A 549 7.13 3.45 -16.31
CA THR A 549 8.49 3.73 -15.80
C THR A 549 8.76 5.21 -15.52
N LYS A 550 8.02 6.12 -16.15
CA LYS A 550 8.22 7.58 -16.05
C LYS A 550 7.32 8.22 -15.00
N MET A 551 6.09 7.72 -14.84
CA MET A 551 5.11 8.33 -13.94
C MET A 551 5.52 8.18 -12.48
N LYS A 552 5.19 9.20 -11.67
CA LYS A 552 5.40 9.18 -10.22
C LYS A 552 4.08 9.18 -9.47
N VAL A 553 3.93 8.27 -8.50
CA VAL A 553 2.76 8.22 -7.62
C VAL A 553 3.02 9.10 -6.39
N GLU A 554 3.23 10.39 -6.65
CA GLU A 554 3.58 11.43 -5.66
C GLU A 554 2.78 12.71 -5.92
N SER A 555 2.51 13.50 -4.88
CA SER A 555 1.69 14.72 -5.01
C SER A 555 2.28 15.68 -6.04
N GLY A 556 1.43 16.22 -6.93
CA GLY A 556 1.83 17.07 -8.05
C GLY A 556 1.96 16.33 -9.40
N HIS A 557 1.95 15.00 -9.38
CA HIS A 557 2.03 14.14 -10.58
C HIS A 557 0.70 13.45 -10.92
N GLU A 558 -0.44 13.97 -10.43
CA GLU A 558 -1.74 13.33 -10.58
C GLU A 558 -2.17 13.18 -12.05
N LEU A 559 -1.81 14.12 -12.93
CA LEU A 559 -2.11 14.04 -14.37
C LEU A 559 -1.30 12.94 -15.08
N GLU A 560 -0.11 12.59 -14.58
CA GLU A 560 0.71 11.51 -15.15
C GLU A 560 0.05 10.17 -14.89
N VAL A 561 -0.33 9.94 -13.63
CA VAL A 561 -1.03 8.72 -13.20
C VAL A 561 -2.40 8.63 -13.87
N LEU A 562 -3.14 9.74 -13.96
CA LEU A 562 -4.45 9.77 -14.60
C LEU A 562 -4.36 9.47 -16.11
N GLY A 563 -3.39 10.07 -16.81
CA GLY A 563 -3.16 9.78 -18.22
C GLY A 563 -2.80 8.31 -18.46
N PHE A 564 -1.93 7.73 -17.62
CA PHE A 564 -1.62 6.30 -17.68
C PHE A 564 -2.84 5.41 -17.52
N LEU A 565 -3.69 5.66 -16.53
CA LEU A 565 -4.91 4.88 -16.31
C LEU A 565 -5.88 4.99 -17.50
N TRP A 566 -6.05 6.18 -18.06
CA TRP A 566 -6.88 6.39 -19.25
C TRP A 566 -6.30 5.72 -20.51
N LEU A 567 -4.97 5.68 -20.65
CA LEU A 567 -4.31 4.94 -21.73
C LEU A 567 -4.62 3.44 -21.63
N LEU A 568 -4.52 2.88 -20.43
CA LEU A 568 -4.85 1.47 -20.21
C LEU A 568 -6.32 1.16 -20.46
N ALA A 569 -7.22 2.02 -19.99
CA ALA A 569 -8.66 1.86 -20.15
C ALA A 569 -9.08 1.96 -21.63
N SER A 570 -8.64 3.01 -22.33
CA SER A 570 -9.01 3.27 -23.72
C SER A 570 -8.48 2.21 -24.69
N PHE A 571 -7.24 1.71 -24.49
CA PHE A 571 -6.65 0.67 -25.34
C PHE A 571 -6.87 -0.77 -24.85
N ARG A 572 -7.63 -0.96 -23.76
CA ARG A 572 -7.97 -2.27 -23.15
C ARG A 572 -6.73 -3.08 -22.72
N LEU A 573 -5.76 -2.40 -22.11
CA LEU A 573 -4.45 -2.96 -21.75
C LEU A 573 -4.33 -3.34 -20.26
N ALA A 574 -5.33 -3.04 -19.43
CA ALA A 574 -5.25 -3.21 -17.97
C ALA A 574 -4.86 -4.63 -17.50
N HIS A 575 -5.28 -5.66 -18.24
CA HIS A 575 -4.96 -7.07 -17.95
C HIS A 575 -3.46 -7.41 -17.97
N THR A 576 -2.64 -6.54 -18.56
CA THR A 576 -1.18 -6.72 -18.64
C THR A 576 -0.44 -6.17 -17.41
N PHE A 577 -1.14 -5.47 -16.51
CA PHE A 577 -0.59 -4.82 -15.33
C PHE A 577 -1.15 -5.44 -14.04
N ASP A 578 -0.41 -5.28 -12.93
CA ASP A 578 -0.85 -5.77 -11.62
C ASP A 578 -2.09 -5.02 -11.12
N ALA A 579 -3.16 -5.75 -10.86
CA ALA A 579 -4.44 -5.16 -10.46
C ALA A 579 -4.37 -4.41 -9.12
N ASN A 580 -3.47 -4.77 -8.19
CA ASN A 580 -3.36 -4.06 -6.92
C ASN A 580 -2.63 -2.72 -7.12
N LYS A 581 -1.58 -2.67 -7.95
CA LYS A 581 -0.89 -1.44 -8.35
C LYS A 581 -1.85 -0.48 -9.07
N LEU A 582 -2.66 -0.99 -10.00
CA LEU A 582 -3.69 -0.18 -10.66
C LEU A 582 -4.72 0.37 -9.66
N LEU A 583 -5.11 -0.45 -8.68
CA LEU A 583 -6.00 -0.01 -7.60
C LEU A 583 -5.37 1.11 -6.74
N ASP A 584 -4.08 1.00 -6.42
CA ASP A 584 -3.35 2.03 -5.67
C ASP A 584 -3.23 3.33 -6.47
N ALA A 585 -2.94 3.24 -7.78
CA ALA A 585 -2.95 4.38 -8.69
C ALA A 585 -4.34 5.05 -8.75
N LEU A 586 -5.42 4.27 -8.86
CA LEU A 586 -6.79 4.79 -8.83
C LEU A 586 -7.11 5.51 -7.52
N VAL A 587 -6.69 4.96 -6.37
CA VAL A 587 -6.89 5.60 -5.05
C VAL A 587 -6.13 6.92 -4.98
N PHE A 588 -4.93 6.96 -5.54
CA PHE A 588 -4.11 8.17 -5.59
C PHE A 588 -4.77 9.29 -6.41
N VAL A 589 -5.31 8.99 -7.60
CA VAL A 589 -5.99 9.97 -8.46
C VAL A 589 -7.51 10.05 -8.27
N ALA A 590 -8.07 9.41 -7.25
CA ALA A 590 -9.52 9.25 -7.05
C ALA A 590 -10.30 10.57 -7.09
N ARG A 591 -9.66 11.68 -6.72
CA ARG A 591 -10.29 13.01 -6.79
C ARG A 591 -10.47 13.57 -8.19
N HIS A 592 -9.68 13.09 -9.15
CA HIS A 592 -9.62 13.62 -10.52
C HIS A 592 -10.36 12.75 -11.53
N ILE A 593 -10.76 11.53 -11.17
CA ILE A 593 -11.58 10.66 -12.01
C ILE A 593 -13.02 11.14 -11.94
N HIS A 594 -13.65 11.42 -13.08
CA HIS A 594 -15.05 11.85 -13.17
C HIS A 594 -15.97 10.80 -13.78
N ASN A 595 -15.48 10.10 -14.81
CA ASN A 595 -16.20 9.00 -15.41
C ASN A 595 -15.84 7.68 -14.70
N THR A 596 -16.82 7.08 -14.01
CA THR A 596 -16.66 5.84 -13.24
C THR A 596 -16.60 4.59 -14.12
N GLU A 597 -16.90 4.68 -15.42
CA GLU A 597 -16.74 3.55 -16.34
C GLU A 597 -15.28 3.12 -16.49
N ILE A 598 -14.33 3.98 -16.09
CA ILE A 598 -12.90 3.63 -16.06
C ILE A 598 -12.65 2.37 -15.21
N PHE A 599 -13.39 2.14 -14.12
CA PHE A 599 -13.22 0.93 -13.30
C PHE A 599 -13.58 -0.34 -14.08
N LYS A 600 -14.63 -0.27 -14.89
CA LYS A 600 -15.07 -1.36 -15.76
C LYS A 600 -14.07 -1.57 -16.91
N ALA A 601 -13.63 -0.49 -17.55
CA ALA A 601 -12.63 -0.56 -18.62
C ALA A 601 -11.28 -1.12 -18.15
N LEU A 602 -10.92 -0.89 -16.89
CA LEU A 602 -9.72 -1.47 -16.26
C LEU A 602 -9.93 -2.90 -15.73
N GLY A 603 -11.15 -3.47 -15.79
CA GLY A 603 -11.45 -4.80 -15.26
C GLY A 603 -11.35 -4.89 -13.73
N LEU A 604 -11.71 -3.82 -13.03
CA LEU A 604 -11.62 -3.71 -11.56
C LEU A 604 -12.99 -3.53 -10.88
N GLU A 605 -14.08 -3.74 -11.62
CA GLU A 605 -15.47 -3.56 -11.18
C GLU A 605 -15.79 -4.37 -9.90
N ASP A 606 -15.34 -5.62 -9.83
CA ASP A 606 -15.48 -6.54 -8.69
C ASP A 606 -14.67 -6.09 -7.44
N LYS A 607 -13.62 -5.31 -7.64
CA LYS A 607 -12.69 -4.85 -6.59
C LYS A 607 -13.05 -3.49 -6.01
N ILE A 608 -14.02 -2.78 -6.60
CA ILE A 608 -14.45 -1.46 -6.14
C ILE A 608 -14.93 -1.54 -4.69
N HIS A 609 -15.94 -2.36 -4.42
CA HIS A 609 -16.59 -2.44 -3.12
C HIS A 609 -15.65 -2.95 -2.02
N CYS A 610 -14.96 -4.05 -2.30
CA CYS A 610 -14.21 -4.78 -1.28
C CYS A 610 -12.83 -4.18 -1.00
N LYS A 611 -12.18 -3.54 -1.98
CA LYS A 611 -10.79 -3.07 -1.87
C LYS A 611 -10.64 -1.57 -2.13
N PHE A 612 -11.22 -1.01 -3.19
CA PHE A 612 -11.04 0.42 -3.53
C PHE A 612 -11.61 1.34 -2.44
N LEU A 613 -12.88 1.17 -2.08
CA LEU A 613 -13.53 2.01 -1.06
C LEU A 613 -12.86 1.88 0.32
N LYS A 614 -12.38 0.68 0.67
CA LYS A 614 -11.61 0.46 1.91
C LYS A 614 -10.25 1.16 1.88
N LYS A 615 -9.53 1.10 0.75
CA LYS A 615 -8.27 1.84 0.59
C LYS A 615 -8.51 3.35 0.66
N LEU A 616 -9.58 3.86 0.04
CA LEU A 616 -9.97 5.26 0.16
C LEU A 616 -10.27 5.67 1.61
N ALA A 617 -10.98 4.83 2.36
CA ALA A 617 -11.27 5.05 3.78
C ALA A 617 -10.00 5.16 4.62
N ARG A 618 -9.02 4.30 4.37
CA ARG A 618 -7.70 4.34 5.04
C ARG A 618 -6.87 5.56 4.64
N SER A 619 -7.07 6.09 3.44
CA SER A 619 -6.44 7.33 2.98
C SER A 619 -7.21 8.61 3.35
N GLU A 620 -8.23 8.51 4.21
CA GLU A 620 -9.08 9.62 4.69
C GLU A 620 -9.80 10.43 3.60
N GLN A 621 -9.97 9.86 2.40
CA GLN A 621 -10.62 10.53 1.26
C GLN A 621 -12.16 10.43 1.31
N HIS A 622 -12.77 10.82 2.43
CA HIS A 622 -14.19 10.62 2.71
C HIS A 622 -15.14 11.22 1.67
N MET A 623 -14.82 12.40 1.12
CA MET A 623 -15.63 13.02 0.06
C MET A 623 -15.67 12.18 -1.21
N GLN A 624 -14.57 11.50 -1.55
CA GLN A 624 -14.54 10.64 -2.73
C GLN A 624 -15.31 9.34 -2.50
N ILE A 625 -15.23 8.77 -1.31
CA ILE A 625 -16.04 7.59 -0.93
C ILE A 625 -17.52 7.87 -1.16
N ILE A 626 -18.02 8.99 -0.63
CA ILE A 626 -19.41 9.40 -0.80
C ILE A 626 -19.75 9.52 -2.28
N ARG A 627 -18.93 10.25 -3.03
CA ARG A 627 -19.12 10.46 -4.47
C ARG A 627 -19.18 9.15 -5.25
N TYR A 628 -18.28 8.20 -4.99
CA TYR A 628 -18.27 6.91 -5.69
C TYR A 628 -19.43 6.01 -5.29
N ILE A 629 -19.85 6.00 -4.01
CA ILE A 629 -21.04 5.24 -3.57
C ILE A 629 -22.27 5.69 -4.37
N TYR A 630 -22.47 7.02 -4.52
CA TYR A 630 -23.57 7.54 -5.30
C TYR A 630 -23.41 7.33 -6.81
N ALA A 631 -22.23 7.62 -7.37
CA ALA A 631 -21.99 7.54 -8.81
C ALA A 631 -22.10 6.10 -9.36
N LEU A 632 -21.76 5.10 -8.55
CA LEU A 632 -21.84 3.69 -8.92
C LEU A 632 -23.18 3.04 -8.53
N GLY A 633 -24.12 3.78 -7.92
CA GLY A 633 -25.42 3.24 -7.51
C GLY A 633 -25.36 2.27 -6.32
N LEU A 634 -24.31 2.33 -5.49
CA LEU A 634 -24.07 1.39 -4.39
C LEU A 634 -24.89 1.72 -3.13
N ALA A 635 -25.71 2.77 -3.18
CA ALA A 635 -26.50 3.24 -2.05
C ALA A 635 -27.64 2.28 -1.66
N GLU A 636 -28.10 1.41 -2.57
CA GLU A 636 -29.19 0.46 -2.32
C GLU A 636 -28.70 -0.91 -1.81
N GLU A 637 -27.49 -1.36 -2.20
CA GLU A 637 -26.86 -2.60 -1.67
C GLU A 637 -26.34 -2.42 -0.22
N GLU A 638 -25.93 -1.20 0.16
CA GLU A 638 -25.51 -0.84 1.53
C GLU A 638 -26.71 -0.46 2.42
N SER A 639 -27.88 -1.08 2.24
CA SER A 639 -29.09 -0.82 3.04
C SER A 639 -28.97 -1.17 4.55
N HIS A 640 -27.79 -1.56 5.01
CA HIS A 640 -27.50 -1.75 6.43
C HIS A 640 -26.56 -0.71 7.02
N LYS A 641 -25.95 0.19 6.23
CA LYS A 641 -25.09 1.26 6.74
C LYS A 641 -25.12 2.52 5.87
N HIS A 642 -25.55 3.64 6.44
CA HIS A 642 -25.41 4.96 5.80
C HIS A 642 -23.93 5.21 5.42
N PRO A 643 -23.56 5.96 4.36
CA PRO A 643 -22.15 6.24 4.01
C PRO A 643 -21.30 6.77 5.19
N ARG A 644 -21.94 7.43 6.16
CA ARG A 644 -21.34 7.86 7.44
C ARG A 644 -20.97 6.69 8.35
N GLU A 645 -21.77 5.64 8.40
CA GLU A 645 -21.53 4.43 9.18
C GLU A 645 -20.45 3.54 8.57
N PHE A 646 -20.36 3.47 7.24
CA PHE A 646 -19.22 2.83 6.55
C PHE A 646 -17.91 3.55 6.92
N ILE A 647 -17.90 4.88 6.83
CA ILE A 647 -16.74 5.71 7.23
C ILE A 647 -16.42 5.53 8.72
N ALA A 648 -17.42 5.47 9.60
CA ALA A 648 -17.23 5.28 11.04
C ALA A 648 -16.70 3.88 11.40
N ALA A 649 -17.18 2.83 10.71
CA ALA A 649 -16.76 1.45 10.94
C ALA A 649 -15.29 1.21 10.58
N GLU A 650 -14.80 1.81 9.48
CA GLU A 650 -13.39 1.66 9.07
C GLU A 650 -12.46 2.67 9.78
N ARG A 651 -13.01 3.75 10.37
CA ARG A 651 -12.28 4.67 11.29
C ARG A 651 -12.08 4.10 12.69
N ALA A 652 -12.88 3.11 13.11
CA ALA A 652 -12.72 2.53 14.43
C ALA A 652 -11.29 1.99 14.55
N PRO A 653 -10.43 2.54 15.45
CA PRO A 653 -9.12 1.97 15.64
C PRO A 653 -9.34 0.51 16.00
N LYS A 654 -8.64 -0.42 15.32
CA LYS A 654 -8.46 -1.77 15.85
C LYS A 654 -7.91 -1.55 17.26
N ARG A 655 -8.77 -1.65 18.27
CA ARG A 655 -8.37 -1.56 19.67
C ARG A 655 -7.35 -2.67 19.86
N LEU A 656 -6.07 -2.28 19.83
CA LEU A 656 -5.03 -2.92 20.59
C LEU A 656 -5.61 -3.06 22.00
N LYS A 657 -6.01 -4.27 22.36
CA LYS A 657 -6.30 -4.63 23.76
C LYS A 657 -4.97 -4.55 24.50
N GLY A 658 -4.68 -3.37 25.01
CA GLY A 658 -3.58 -3.07 25.91
C GLY A 658 -4.05 -1.99 26.86
N SER A 659 -4.63 -2.43 27.98
CA SER A 659 -4.76 -1.73 29.26
C SER A 659 -5.25 -0.27 29.28
N LYS A 660 -6.42 -0.07 29.91
CA LYS A 660 -6.60 0.96 30.95
C LYS A 660 -7.82 0.61 31.83
N GLN A 661 -7.54 0.22 33.08
CA GLN A 661 -8.23 0.79 34.25
C GLN A 661 -7.98 2.32 34.16
N GLY A 662 -8.97 3.19 34.27
CA GLY A 662 -9.95 3.28 35.34
C GLY A 662 -9.54 4.48 36.18
N ALA A 663 -10.10 5.64 35.85
CA ALA A 663 -10.12 6.85 36.66
C ALA A 663 -11.31 7.66 36.17
N ASP A 664 -12.45 7.45 36.82
CA ASP A 664 -13.52 8.45 36.88
C ASP A 664 -13.28 9.27 38.15
N ASP A 665 -13.33 10.58 37.94
CA ASP A 665 -13.95 11.65 38.72
C ASP A 665 -14.24 11.40 40.22
N ASP A 666 -13.87 12.39 41.03
CA ASP A 666 -14.87 13.21 41.72
C ASP A 666 -14.22 14.47 42.30
N ASP A 667 -14.86 15.61 42.08
CA ASP A 667 -15.08 16.62 43.12
C ASP A 667 -16.21 17.57 42.68
N GLU A 668 -17.36 17.39 43.34
CA GLU A 668 -18.44 18.38 43.45
C GLU A 668 -17.96 19.65 44.18
N VAL A 669 -18.42 20.81 43.74
CA VAL A 669 -18.70 21.94 44.65
C VAL A 669 -19.94 22.70 44.17
N GLY A 670 -20.98 22.78 45.00
CA GLY A 670 -21.96 23.86 44.87
C GLY A 670 -23.31 23.71 45.57
N SER A 671 -23.32 24.01 46.88
CA SER A 671 -24.45 24.44 47.74
C SER A 671 -25.35 23.40 48.40
#